data_AF-A0A250XIH1-F1
#
_entry.id   AF-A0A250XIH1-F1
#
_cell.length_a   1.000
_cell.length_b   1.000
_cell.length_c   1.000
_cell.angle_alpha   90.00
_cell.angle_beta   90.00
_cell.angle_gamma   90.00
#
_symmetry.space_group_name_H-M   'P 1'
#
loop_
_entity.id
_entity.type
_entity.pdbx_description
1 polymer ?
#
loop_
_entity_poly.entity_id
_entity_poly.type
_entity_poly.pdbx_seq_one_letter_code
_entity_poly.pdbx_strand_id
1 'polypeptide(L)'
;MKNMNDRDLKIKDLQQAYNAIVRDHGTSVAINAVGKLLCDLSEFTPPQMQQNGGNGVHIQSTRLVSNEEISEPSFSPPLSLESTSHHLDAFGSPKSQENSLLSSGALDKAPSRWRRAVQVAVRDSVDPWASRKLHEIPMEHCVRLRYNNQNGEWVKDDVLVRVESKPFAAGAMRECYAMKKLSTFGGAVFHDWKKAQNCVAKLYKKPVKKRVYFGDVLVQMDAKFLGEQYNKTQPPKKVDVLQCALLQFCDRPNQPVFCVEQLIEGDYVKYNSNSGFVMGDNDVHRHTPQAFSHYTFELTHGYKMCVDIQGVGDIYTDPQIHTLDGEGYGDGNLGLRGMALFFRSHECNDLCERLNLQPFCRCEPDVKSQGYTSESSTKSAVGSTISRTMFRRPSYRMRHQEFKSRNRSQGQPRSKADILSSLKDVPEVESPVSLIHMEVAKMYSEVTLLPELRPQESPEDAMKGGLFHLQHAASMGCRVALCMLARVHSGLEPTITQFAHLIKVAKQSGDLELYPEMAFLYARLAAERGVAAACAAVAHAYATGLGLGEGILEEPQPSKAVEMYKRVLQSTQQADAQDSSFEDENCLDGTTSSGPEVQNLTLDAKRQQTLAWASRSACNESGRRTVAVAQVSIQDEDKVPVSNLFRSAMLCTAEDEARGLPGASVERYEVLAKLGQLFMEGGEGLDCDYSQAAAYFNEAAEAAETALKPKLSMKYFELEAQAESMIE
;
A
#
# COMPACT_ATOMS: atom_id res chain seq x y z
N MET A 1 1.46 31.23 32.74
CA MET A 1 0.54 31.12 31.59
C MET A 1 1.05 31.91 30.37
N LYS A 2 2.27 31.68 29.86
CA LYS A 2 2.79 32.45 28.70
C LYS A 2 3.47 31.65 27.58
N ASN A 3 3.54 30.32 27.70
CA ASN A 3 3.98 29.41 26.62
C ASN A 3 2.89 28.37 26.34
N MET A 4 1.85 28.77 25.61
CA MET A 4 0.97 27.84 24.88
C MET A 4 1.03 28.23 23.41
N ASN A 5 1.19 27.27 22.51
CA ASN A 5 1.35 27.57 21.10
C ASN A 5 0.03 28.11 20.52
N ASP A 6 0.12 28.96 19.49
CA ASP A 6 -1.04 29.56 18.81
C ASP A 6 -1.99 28.52 18.17
N ARG A 7 -1.56 27.25 18.03
CA ARG A 7 -2.43 26.11 17.70
C ARG A 7 -3.33 25.67 18.87
N ASP A 8 -2.81 25.65 20.10
CA ASP A 8 -3.53 25.16 21.28
C ASP A 8 -4.64 26.14 21.70
N LEU A 9 -4.42 27.43 21.49
CA LEU A 9 -5.44 28.49 21.62
C LEU A 9 -6.60 28.23 20.63
N LYS A 10 -6.28 28.03 19.35
CA LYS A 10 -7.29 27.75 18.31
C LYS A 10 -8.08 26.46 18.58
N ILE A 11 -7.45 25.39 19.09
CA ILE A 11 -8.15 24.15 19.46
C ILE A 11 -9.07 24.37 20.67
N LYS A 12 -8.65 25.13 21.68
CA LYS A 12 -9.50 25.48 22.84
C LYS A 12 -10.70 26.33 22.42
N ASP A 13 -10.52 27.30 21.53
CA ASP A 13 -11.61 28.14 21.00
C ASP A 13 -12.62 27.29 20.19
N LEU A 14 -12.12 26.35 19.38
CA LEU A 14 -12.95 25.38 18.64
C LEU A 14 -13.75 24.48 19.59
N GLN A 15 -13.11 23.95 20.64
CA GLN A 15 -13.78 23.11 21.63
C GLN A 15 -14.82 23.90 22.42
N GLN A 16 -14.54 25.15 22.79
CA GLN A 16 -15.50 26.03 23.46
C GLN A 16 -16.69 26.37 22.54
N ALA A 17 -16.45 26.67 21.27
CA ALA A 17 -17.50 26.90 20.29
C ALA A 17 -18.38 25.66 20.11
N TYR A 18 -17.77 24.48 19.92
CA TYR A 18 -18.48 23.20 19.84
C TYR A 18 -19.33 22.95 21.09
N ASN A 19 -18.76 23.12 22.29
CA ASN A 19 -19.47 22.93 23.56
C ASN A 19 -20.66 23.90 23.71
N ALA A 20 -20.53 25.15 23.25
CA ALA A 20 -21.62 26.12 23.24
C ALA A 20 -22.75 25.71 22.27
N ILE A 21 -22.41 25.25 21.06
CA ILE A 21 -23.40 24.79 20.07
C ILE A 21 -24.11 23.51 20.56
N VAL A 22 -23.39 22.57 21.19
CA VAL A 22 -23.99 21.37 21.81
C VAL A 22 -24.99 21.76 22.89
N ARG A 23 -24.67 22.74 23.73
CA ARG A 23 -25.56 23.27 24.78
C ARG A 23 -26.80 23.95 24.21
N ASP A 24 -26.63 24.84 23.25
CA ASP A 24 -27.69 25.74 22.79
C ASP A 24 -28.58 25.09 21.71
N HIS A 25 -27.99 24.27 20.83
CA HIS A 25 -28.63 23.68 19.66
C HIS A 25 -28.60 22.15 19.60
N GLY A 26 -27.83 21.48 20.46
CA GLY A 26 -27.75 20.02 20.52
C GLY A 26 -26.61 19.42 19.68
N THR A 27 -26.29 18.16 19.94
CA THR A 27 -25.09 17.51 19.41
C THR A 27 -25.12 17.33 17.89
N SER A 28 -26.28 17.03 17.31
CA SER A 28 -26.42 16.86 15.85
C SER A 28 -26.09 18.14 15.10
N VAL A 29 -26.55 19.29 15.62
CA VAL A 29 -26.31 20.61 15.00
C VAL A 29 -24.84 21.01 15.11
N ALA A 30 -24.21 20.74 16.25
CA ALA A 30 -22.78 21.03 16.45
C ALA A 30 -21.90 20.27 15.44
N ILE A 31 -22.23 19.02 15.13
CA ILE A 31 -21.43 18.20 14.21
C ILE A 31 -21.73 18.55 12.74
N ASN A 32 -22.99 18.83 12.38
CA ASN A 32 -23.32 19.32 11.04
C ASN A 32 -22.70 20.71 10.78
N ALA A 33 -22.53 21.56 11.80
CA ALA A 33 -21.78 22.82 11.69
C ALA A 33 -20.28 22.59 11.46
N VAL A 34 -19.65 21.63 12.15
CA VAL A 34 -18.25 21.23 11.91
C VAL A 34 -18.08 20.73 10.47
N GLY A 35 -18.95 19.84 10.01
CA GLY A 35 -18.92 19.29 8.64
C GLY A 35 -19.05 20.37 7.57
N LYS A 36 -20.01 21.29 7.70
CA LYS A 36 -20.16 22.44 6.78
C LYS A 36 -18.91 23.33 6.80
N LEU A 37 -18.32 23.59 7.97
CA LEU A 37 -17.11 24.42 8.06
C LEU A 37 -15.86 23.75 7.45
N LEU A 38 -15.77 22.41 7.45
CA LEU A 38 -14.74 21.67 6.72
C LEU A 38 -14.94 21.76 5.19
N CYS A 39 -16.18 21.77 4.72
CA CYS A 39 -16.53 21.98 3.31
C CYS A 39 -16.21 23.41 2.85
N ASP A 40 -16.66 24.43 3.59
CA ASP A 40 -16.42 25.86 3.27
C ASP A 40 -14.91 26.20 3.23
N LEU A 41 -14.08 25.49 4.01
CA LEU A 41 -12.62 25.61 3.97
C LEU A 41 -11.96 24.97 2.74
N SER A 42 -12.70 24.21 1.93
CA SER A 42 -12.19 23.57 0.70
C SER A 42 -12.42 24.38 -0.58
N GLU A 43 -13.28 25.41 -0.55
CA GLU A 43 -13.60 26.23 -1.75
C GLU A 43 -12.62 27.38 -2.02
N PHE A 44 -11.64 27.60 -1.15
CA PHE A 44 -10.70 28.73 -1.27
C PHE A 44 -9.57 28.45 -2.28
N THR A 45 -9.85 28.61 -3.57
CA THR A 45 -8.81 28.74 -4.60
C THR A 45 -7.98 30.01 -4.35
N PRO A 46 -6.63 29.94 -4.34
CA PRO A 46 -5.80 31.13 -4.31
C PRO A 46 -6.01 31.92 -5.62
N PRO A 47 -6.10 33.27 -5.59
CA PRO A 47 -6.09 34.06 -6.80
C PRO A 47 -4.76 33.87 -7.54
N GLN A 48 -4.82 33.82 -8.87
CA GLN A 48 -3.63 33.75 -9.72
C GLN A 48 -2.72 34.95 -9.42
N MET A 49 -1.44 34.70 -9.15
CA MET A 49 -0.45 35.78 -9.03
C MET A 49 -0.26 36.43 -10.40
N GLN A 50 -0.95 37.54 -10.64
CA GLN A 50 -0.55 38.50 -11.66
C GLN A 50 0.80 39.09 -11.27
N GLN A 51 1.81 38.93 -12.13
CA GLN A 51 3.04 39.68 -12.02
C GLN A 51 2.74 41.14 -12.35
N ASN A 52 2.78 42.01 -11.35
CA ASN A 52 2.94 43.45 -11.53
C ASN A 52 4.28 43.85 -10.90
N GLY A 53 5.20 44.35 -11.72
CA GLY A 53 6.47 44.88 -11.26
C GLY A 53 6.37 46.33 -10.79
N GLY A 54 7.44 46.83 -10.18
CA GLY A 54 7.61 48.26 -9.89
C GLY A 54 8.32 48.57 -8.58
N ASN A 55 9.64 48.78 -8.68
CA ASN A 55 10.51 49.62 -7.81
C ASN A 55 10.53 49.35 -6.29
N GLY A 56 11.68 49.18 -5.61
CA GLY A 56 13.09 49.20 -6.04
C GLY A 56 13.98 49.86 -4.98
N VAL A 57 15.10 49.23 -4.59
CA VAL A 57 16.20 49.85 -3.83
C VAL A 57 17.54 49.26 -4.31
N HIS A 58 18.55 50.10 -4.48
CA HIS A 58 19.92 49.74 -4.88
C HIS A 58 20.67 48.85 -3.87
N ILE A 59 21.64 48.07 -4.38
CA ILE A 59 23.06 48.15 -4.03
C ILE A 59 23.89 47.80 -5.30
N GLN A 60 25.12 48.31 -5.40
CA GLN A 60 25.90 48.46 -6.64
C GLN A 60 26.94 47.35 -6.90
N SER A 61 27.50 47.35 -8.12
CA SER A 61 28.90 46.98 -8.48
C SER A 61 29.22 45.46 -8.63
N THR A 62 29.97 44.97 -9.63
CA THR A 62 30.63 45.57 -10.82
C THR A 62 31.15 44.50 -11.82
N ARG A 63 31.22 44.82 -13.13
CA ARG A 63 32.10 44.25 -14.20
C ARG A 63 31.88 42.77 -14.64
N LEU A 64 32.13 42.31 -15.89
CA LEU A 64 32.39 42.89 -17.24
C LEU A 64 32.32 41.76 -18.31
N VAL A 65 31.82 42.04 -19.54
CA VAL A 65 32.29 41.50 -20.88
C VAL A 65 32.06 39.98 -21.18
N SER A 66 31.65 39.48 -22.37
CA SER A 66 31.32 40.07 -23.70
C SER A 66 30.37 39.20 -24.55
N ASN A 67 29.60 39.88 -25.41
CA ASN A 67 29.12 39.59 -26.78
C ASN A 67 29.08 38.14 -27.34
N GLU A 68 27.95 37.80 -27.98
CA GLU A 68 27.89 37.59 -29.45
C GLU A 68 26.46 37.90 -29.98
N GLU A 69 26.35 38.34 -31.24
CA GLU A 69 25.12 38.80 -31.91
C GLU A 69 24.59 37.76 -32.94
N ILE A 70 23.32 37.88 -33.40
CA ILE A 70 22.94 38.04 -34.84
C ILE A 70 21.42 37.79 -35.13
N SER A 71 20.84 38.76 -35.85
CA SER A 71 19.64 38.76 -36.75
C SER A 71 18.19 38.44 -36.29
N GLU A 72 17.31 39.43 -36.44
CA GLU A 72 15.89 39.29 -36.89
C GLU A 72 15.80 39.16 -38.43
N PRO A 73 14.67 38.70 -39.04
CA PRO A 73 13.58 39.60 -39.53
C PRO A 73 12.13 38.97 -39.48
N SER A 74 10.99 39.61 -39.82
CA SER A 74 10.56 41.03 -39.90
C SER A 74 9.02 41.18 -40.14
N PHE A 75 8.38 42.18 -39.51
CA PHE A 75 7.21 42.99 -39.97
C PHE A 75 5.82 42.40 -40.40
N SER A 76 4.82 42.55 -39.50
CA SER A 76 3.61 43.43 -39.64
C SER A 76 2.44 43.05 -40.63
N PRO A 77 1.25 43.73 -40.67
CA PRO A 77 -0.08 43.06 -40.62
C PRO A 77 -0.96 43.41 -41.86
N PRO A 78 -2.33 43.41 -41.90
CA PRO A 78 -3.14 44.43 -41.18
C PRO A 78 -4.68 44.13 -40.97
N LEU A 79 -5.40 45.19 -40.54
CA LEU A 79 -6.82 45.54 -40.80
C LEU A 79 -7.99 44.97 -39.94
N SER A 80 -9.10 45.71 -40.03
CA SER A 80 -10.12 45.95 -38.99
C SER A 80 -11.50 46.28 -39.62
N LEU A 81 -12.49 46.60 -38.75
CA LEU A 81 -13.87 47.05 -39.05
C LEU A 81 -14.82 45.90 -39.47
N GLU A 82 -16.14 45.95 -39.24
CA GLU A 82 -17.00 47.09 -38.84
C GLU A 82 -18.24 46.65 -38.00
N SER A 83 -19.01 47.63 -37.53
CA SER A 83 -20.16 47.49 -36.62
C SER A 83 -21.53 47.49 -37.31
N THR A 84 -22.53 46.83 -36.72
CA THR A 84 -23.95 47.23 -36.84
C THR A 84 -24.72 46.98 -35.54
N SER A 85 -25.62 47.89 -35.18
CA SER A 85 -26.47 47.85 -33.98
C SER A 85 -27.96 47.83 -34.36
N HIS A 86 -28.82 47.26 -33.51
CA HIS A 86 -30.25 47.60 -33.49
C HIS A 86 -30.87 47.47 -32.08
N HIS A 87 -31.62 48.53 -31.71
CA HIS A 87 -32.61 48.66 -30.63
C HIS A 87 -33.82 47.73 -30.86
N LEU A 88 -34.79 47.46 -29.96
CA LEU A 88 -35.17 47.72 -28.54
C LEU A 88 -36.11 46.53 -28.14
N ASP A 89 -36.48 46.23 -26.89
CA ASP A 89 -37.45 46.97 -26.04
C ASP A 89 -37.55 46.37 -24.60
N ALA A 90 -38.28 47.05 -23.71
CA ALA A 90 -38.17 46.91 -22.25
C ALA A 90 -39.36 46.21 -21.52
N PHE A 91 -39.46 46.46 -20.19
CA PHE A 91 -40.40 45.98 -19.14
C PHE A 91 -40.01 44.67 -18.41
N GLY A 92 -39.84 44.62 -17.08
CA GLY A 92 -39.81 45.71 -16.08
C GLY A 92 -39.68 45.18 -14.64
N SER A 93 -38.75 45.73 -13.84
CA SER A 93 -38.43 45.27 -12.48
C SER A 93 -38.92 46.21 -11.37
N PRO A 94 -39.34 45.71 -10.20
CA PRO A 94 -39.36 46.46 -8.95
C PRO A 94 -38.12 46.13 -8.10
N LYS A 95 -37.35 47.19 -7.80
CA LYS A 95 -36.09 47.23 -7.05
C LYS A 95 -36.15 46.58 -5.66
N SER A 96 -35.09 45.87 -5.28
CA SER A 96 -34.53 45.93 -3.92
C SER A 96 -33.11 46.47 -4.01
N GLN A 97 -32.72 47.31 -3.04
CA GLN A 97 -31.54 48.18 -3.17
C GLN A 97 -30.23 47.40 -3.03
N GLU A 98 -29.44 47.35 -4.09
CA GLU A 98 -27.99 47.31 -3.92
C GLU A 98 -27.55 48.68 -3.38
N ASN A 99 -26.80 48.66 -2.28
CA ASN A 99 -25.97 49.80 -1.91
C ASN A 99 -24.61 49.27 -1.47
N SER A 100 -23.58 49.93 -1.97
CA SER A 100 -22.17 49.54 -1.88
C SER A 100 -21.70 49.22 -0.46
N LEU A 101 -20.94 48.12 -0.30
CA LEU A 101 -19.83 48.04 0.65
C LEU A 101 -18.74 47.06 0.14
N LEU A 102 -18.23 47.31 -1.07
CA LEU A 102 -16.88 46.89 -1.44
C LEU A 102 -15.89 47.74 -0.63
N SER A 103 -15.64 47.32 0.60
CA SER A 103 -14.63 47.91 1.48
C SER A 103 -13.46 46.94 1.63
N SER A 104 -12.27 47.52 1.66
CA SER A 104 -10.97 46.87 1.76
C SER A 104 -10.85 45.81 2.86
N GLY A 105 -10.18 44.70 2.52
CA GLY A 105 -9.26 44.01 3.43
C GLY A 105 -9.84 43.47 4.74
N ALA A 106 -10.55 42.34 4.67
CA ALA A 106 -10.76 41.48 5.85
C ALA A 106 -10.45 40.02 5.52
N LEU A 107 -9.36 39.50 6.09
CA LEU A 107 -9.25 38.08 6.41
C LEU A 107 -10.42 37.76 7.35
N ASP A 108 -11.48 37.16 6.81
CA ASP A 108 -12.73 36.93 7.53
C ASP A 108 -12.46 36.01 8.73
N LYS A 109 -12.42 36.61 9.93
CA LYS A 109 -11.87 35.98 11.15
C LYS A 109 -12.66 34.72 11.47
N ALA A 110 -12.00 33.64 11.90
CA ALA A 110 -12.66 32.35 12.18
C ALA A 110 -14.03 32.44 12.91
N PRO A 111 -14.27 33.34 13.89
CA PRO A 111 -15.58 33.49 14.54
C PRO A 111 -16.76 33.94 13.64
N SER A 112 -16.55 34.51 12.45
CA SER A 112 -17.63 34.82 11.49
C SER A 112 -18.02 33.58 10.70
N ARG A 113 -17.03 32.82 10.21
CA ARG A 113 -17.22 31.51 9.55
C ARG A 113 -17.94 30.52 10.46
N TRP A 114 -17.55 30.44 11.73
CA TRP A 114 -18.24 29.61 12.73
C TRP A 114 -19.70 30.02 12.92
N ARG A 115 -20.00 31.32 13.06
CA ARG A 115 -21.39 31.79 13.18
C ARG A 115 -22.21 31.47 11.93
N ARG A 116 -21.64 31.60 10.73
CA ARG A 116 -22.31 31.23 9.48
C ARG A 116 -22.58 29.72 9.41
N ALA A 117 -21.57 28.88 9.65
CA ALA A 117 -21.71 27.43 9.64
C ALA A 117 -22.74 26.94 10.67
N VAL A 118 -22.77 27.53 11.87
CA VAL A 118 -23.80 27.27 12.89
C VAL A 118 -25.19 27.72 12.43
N GLN A 119 -25.33 28.94 11.89
CA GLN A 119 -26.63 29.41 11.39
C GLN A 119 -27.19 28.51 10.28
N VAL A 120 -26.34 28.06 9.35
CA VAL A 120 -26.74 27.14 8.26
C VAL A 120 -26.95 25.71 8.79
N ALA A 121 -26.26 25.29 9.85
CA ALA A 121 -26.56 24.01 10.52
C ALA A 121 -27.89 24.06 11.27
N VAL A 122 -28.15 25.11 12.06
CA VAL A 122 -29.40 25.31 12.84
C VAL A 122 -30.62 25.45 11.92
N ARG A 123 -30.49 26.21 10.82
CA ARG A 123 -31.60 26.43 9.87
C ARG A 123 -31.98 25.14 9.14
N ASP A 124 -31.00 24.31 8.82
CA ASP A 124 -31.19 23.10 8.02
C ASP A 124 -31.34 21.82 8.90
N SER A 125 -31.20 21.91 10.24
CA SER A 125 -31.25 20.75 11.13
C SER A 125 -32.68 20.31 11.45
N VAL A 126 -33.25 19.51 10.55
CA VAL A 126 -34.29 18.54 10.91
C VAL A 126 -33.60 17.30 11.49
N ASP A 127 -34.10 16.72 12.59
CA ASP A 127 -33.57 15.45 13.09
C ASP A 127 -33.92 14.33 12.09
N PRO A 128 -32.93 13.68 11.42
CA PRO A 128 -33.20 12.65 10.41
C PRO A 128 -33.92 11.42 10.98
N TRP A 129 -33.95 11.25 12.31
CA TRP A 129 -34.68 10.20 13.00
C TRP A 129 -35.89 10.68 13.81
N ALA A 130 -36.37 11.90 13.56
CA ALA A 130 -37.60 12.42 14.18
C ALA A 130 -38.79 11.46 13.97
N SER A 131 -38.94 10.92 12.76
CA SER A 131 -39.99 9.98 12.38
C SER A 131 -39.90 8.63 13.11
N ARG A 132 -38.69 8.19 13.48
CA ARG A 132 -38.45 6.94 14.24
C ARG A 132 -38.82 7.04 15.71
N LYS A 133 -39.09 8.25 16.23
CA LYS A 133 -39.50 8.48 17.63
C LYS A 133 -38.59 7.79 18.66
N LEU A 134 -37.28 7.74 18.42
CA LEU A 134 -36.30 7.10 19.32
C LEU A 134 -36.28 7.71 20.75
N HIS A 135 -36.90 8.88 20.94
CA HIS A 135 -37.10 9.52 22.24
C HIS A 135 -38.29 8.97 23.06
N GLU A 136 -39.07 8.02 22.51
CA GLU A 136 -40.14 7.29 23.19
C GLU A 136 -39.68 5.88 23.66
N ILE A 137 -38.56 5.37 23.12
CA ILE A 137 -37.99 4.05 23.43
C ILE A 137 -37.38 4.03 24.85
N PRO A 138 -37.41 2.89 25.59
CA PRO A 138 -36.70 2.73 26.85
C PRO A 138 -35.23 3.15 26.78
N MET A 139 -34.76 3.83 27.83
CA MET A 139 -33.34 4.15 28.01
C MET A 139 -32.60 2.90 28.49
N GLU A 140 -31.40 2.67 27.94
CA GLU A 140 -30.52 1.57 28.33
C GLU A 140 -29.15 2.11 28.73
N HIS A 141 -28.54 1.47 29.74
CA HIS A 141 -27.18 1.73 30.17
C HIS A 141 -26.20 0.84 29.39
N CYS A 142 -25.08 1.41 28.97
CA CYS A 142 -24.05 0.71 28.21
C CYS A 142 -22.66 1.14 28.66
N VAL A 143 -21.76 0.17 28.77
CA VAL A 143 -20.32 0.45 28.83
C VAL A 143 -19.83 0.76 27.41
N ARG A 144 -19.28 1.95 27.20
CA ARG A 144 -18.60 2.34 25.97
C ARG A 144 -17.09 2.08 26.08
N LEU A 145 -16.52 1.51 25.02
CA LEU A 145 -15.08 1.37 24.82
C LEU A 145 -14.69 2.13 23.55
N ARG A 146 -13.66 2.98 23.64
CA ARG A 146 -13.09 3.75 22.53
C ARG A 146 -11.59 3.51 22.46
N TYR A 147 -11.05 3.38 21.26
CA TYR A 147 -9.61 3.22 21.08
C TYR A 147 -8.91 4.56 20.82
N ASN A 148 -7.74 4.78 21.42
CA ASN A 148 -6.90 5.95 21.19
C ASN A 148 -5.61 5.58 20.44
N ASN A 149 -5.53 5.93 19.15
CA ASN A 149 -4.34 5.67 18.32
C ASN A 149 -3.06 6.38 18.77
N GLN A 150 -3.12 7.40 19.65
CA GLN A 150 -1.93 8.16 20.04
C GLN A 150 -1.10 7.50 21.15
N ASN A 151 -1.75 6.79 22.07
CA ASN A 151 -1.09 6.08 23.18
C ASN A 151 -1.36 4.56 23.16
N GLY A 152 -2.21 4.08 22.25
CA GLY A 152 -2.51 2.67 22.09
C GLY A 152 -3.57 2.11 23.05
N GLU A 153 -4.25 2.97 23.82
CA GLU A 153 -5.10 2.54 24.93
C GLU A 153 -6.60 2.48 24.61
N TRP A 154 -7.29 1.58 25.31
CA TRP A 154 -8.76 1.54 25.34
C TRP A 154 -9.31 2.40 26.48
N VAL A 155 -10.03 3.46 26.12
CA VAL A 155 -10.76 4.32 27.06
C VAL A 155 -12.15 3.76 27.29
N LYS A 156 -12.49 3.49 28.56
CA LYS A 156 -13.81 3.03 29.00
C LYS A 156 -14.60 4.17 29.64
N ASP A 157 -15.87 4.32 29.27
CA ASP A 157 -16.81 5.26 29.90
C ASP A 157 -18.26 4.76 29.83
N ASP A 158 -19.09 5.12 30.80
CA ASP A 158 -20.50 4.74 30.82
C ASP A 158 -21.37 5.72 30.01
N VAL A 159 -22.30 5.17 29.22
CA VAL A 159 -23.19 5.95 28.36
C VAL A 159 -24.64 5.49 28.46
N LEU A 160 -25.56 6.44 28.23
CA LEU A 160 -26.99 6.17 28.12
C LEU A 160 -27.39 6.22 26.65
N VAL A 161 -28.11 5.20 26.19
CA VAL A 161 -28.56 5.05 24.80
C VAL A 161 -30.04 4.69 24.70
N ARG A 162 -30.58 4.85 23.50
CA ARG A 162 -31.89 4.37 23.08
C ARG A 162 -31.76 3.81 21.67
N VAL A 163 -31.88 2.49 21.51
CA VAL A 163 -31.71 1.80 20.24
C VAL A 163 -33.02 1.20 19.75
N GLU A 164 -33.28 1.31 18.46
CA GLU A 164 -34.43 0.66 17.81
C GLU A 164 -34.27 -0.87 17.85
N SER A 165 -35.35 -1.60 18.10
CA SER A 165 -35.31 -3.07 18.21
C SER A 165 -35.23 -3.80 16.86
N LYS A 166 -35.50 -3.09 15.76
CA LYS A 166 -35.41 -3.60 14.39
C LYS A 166 -34.27 -2.91 13.64
N PRO A 167 -33.50 -3.62 12.81
CA PRO A 167 -32.52 -2.99 11.95
C PRO A 167 -33.22 -2.21 10.83
N PHE A 168 -32.59 -1.14 10.36
CA PHE A 168 -33.05 -0.34 9.22
C PHE A 168 -32.27 -0.60 7.93
N ALA A 169 -31.08 -1.18 8.05
CA ALA A 169 -30.22 -1.58 6.93
C ALA A 169 -29.38 -2.79 7.34
N ALA A 170 -28.83 -3.51 6.38
CA ALA A 170 -27.89 -4.60 6.63
C ALA A 170 -26.85 -4.68 5.50
N GLY A 171 -25.58 -4.87 5.85
CA GLY A 171 -24.53 -5.26 4.92
C GLY A 171 -24.48 -6.79 4.76
N ALA A 172 -23.37 -7.33 4.25
CA ALA A 172 -23.17 -8.77 4.17
C ALA A 172 -23.24 -9.44 5.56
N MET A 173 -22.38 -9.01 6.48
CA MET A 173 -22.16 -9.67 7.78
C MET A 173 -22.89 -9.04 8.97
N ARG A 174 -23.26 -7.76 8.89
CA ARG A 174 -23.78 -6.97 10.02
C ARG A 174 -25.11 -6.30 9.69
N GLU A 175 -25.95 -6.14 10.70
CA GLU A 175 -27.20 -5.37 10.66
C GLU A 175 -27.02 -4.02 11.37
N CYS A 176 -27.71 -2.99 10.88
CA CYS A 176 -27.60 -1.61 11.36
C CYS A 176 -28.91 -1.16 12.01
N TYR A 177 -28.84 -0.70 13.26
CA TYR A 177 -29.95 -0.22 14.08
C TYR A 177 -29.80 1.29 14.33
N ALA A 178 -30.91 2.02 14.33
CA ALA A 178 -30.89 3.44 14.64
C ALA A 178 -30.83 3.65 16.15
N MET A 179 -29.89 4.48 16.64
CA MET A 179 -29.66 4.65 18.07
C MET A 179 -29.34 6.09 18.45
N LYS A 180 -30.08 6.68 19.40
CA LYS A 180 -29.64 7.92 20.03
C LYS A 180 -28.68 7.62 21.19
N LYS A 181 -27.60 8.39 21.29
CA LYS A 181 -26.68 8.41 22.44
C LYS A 181 -26.77 9.76 23.14
N LEU A 182 -27.03 9.76 24.44
CA LEU A 182 -27.11 11.00 25.21
C LEU A 182 -25.73 11.69 25.29
N SER A 183 -25.72 13.03 25.42
CA SER A 183 -24.49 13.78 25.63
C SER A 183 -23.99 13.61 27.06
N THR A 184 -22.71 13.28 27.23
CA THR A 184 -22.01 13.28 28.52
C THR A 184 -21.43 14.66 28.87
N PHE A 185 -21.47 15.63 27.95
CA PHE A 185 -20.95 16.99 28.17
C PHE A 185 -22.01 17.90 28.81
N GLY A 186 -21.63 18.56 29.92
CA GLY A 186 -22.42 19.65 30.53
C GLY A 186 -22.99 19.37 31.94
N GLY A 187 -22.75 18.19 32.51
CA GLY A 187 -23.38 17.79 33.77
C GLY A 187 -24.87 17.47 33.61
N ALA A 188 -25.57 17.20 34.71
CA ALA A 188 -26.91 16.59 34.76
C ALA A 188 -28.10 17.47 34.25
N VAL A 189 -27.84 18.45 33.39
CA VAL A 189 -28.82 19.49 33.00
C VAL A 189 -29.50 19.20 31.65
N PHE A 190 -28.98 18.29 30.83
CA PHE A 190 -29.41 18.12 29.42
C PHE A 190 -29.83 16.68 29.05
N HIS A 191 -30.90 16.17 29.65
CA HIS A 191 -31.54 14.89 29.29
C HIS A 191 -32.48 14.97 28.06
N ASP A 192 -32.24 15.89 27.11
CA ASP A 192 -33.10 16.04 25.92
C ASP A 192 -32.77 15.02 24.83
N TRP A 193 -33.52 13.91 24.83
CA TRP A 193 -33.44 12.86 23.82
C TRP A 193 -33.80 13.29 22.40
N LYS A 194 -34.47 14.43 22.19
CA LYS A 194 -34.71 14.95 20.84
C LYS A 194 -33.41 15.53 20.25
N LYS A 195 -32.58 16.16 21.10
CA LYS A 195 -31.28 16.76 20.75
C LYS A 195 -30.07 15.82 20.92
N ALA A 196 -30.26 14.62 21.44
CA ALA A 196 -29.23 13.59 21.59
C ALA A 196 -28.60 13.17 20.25
N GLN A 197 -27.36 12.68 20.29
CA GLN A 197 -26.57 12.36 19.10
C GLN A 197 -27.16 11.15 18.36
N ASN A 198 -27.31 11.25 17.05
CA ASN A 198 -27.73 10.15 16.19
C ASN A 198 -26.52 9.25 15.85
N CYS A 199 -26.57 7.98 16.23
CA CYS A 199 -25.53 6.97 16.08
C CYS A 199 -26.05 5.68 15.45
N VAL A 200 -25.32 5.09 14.52
CA VAL A 200 -25.67 3.78 13.92
C VAL A 200 -25.02 2.69 14.77
N ALA A 201 -25.82 1.76 15.28
CA ALA A 201 -25.34 0.59 16.02
C ALA A 201 -25.34 -0.65 15.11
N LYS A 202 -24.21 -1.35 15.04
CA LYS A 202 -23.96 -2.49 14.16
C LYS A 202 -23.77 -3.77 14.96
N LEU A 203 -24.53 -4.80 14.61
CA LEU A 203 -24.47 -6.14 15.22
C LEU A 203 -24.16 -7.19 14.15
N TYR A 204 -23.35 -8.19 14.46
CA TYR A 204 -23.14 -9.32 13.56
C TYR A 204 -24.38 -10.22 13.46
N LYS A 205 -24.75 -10.62 12.24
CA LYS A 205 -25.87 -11.55 11.97
C LYS A 205 -25.66 -12.94 12.55
N LYS A 206 -24.40 -13.35 12.73
CA LYS A 206 -23.99 -14.62 13.34
C LYS A 206 -23.17 -14.32 14.60
N PRO A 207 -23.21 -15.17 15.64
CA PRO A 207 -22.35 -14.99 16.81
C PRO A 207 -20.86 -14.97 16.42
N VAL A 208 -20.12 -13.96 16.87
CA VAL A 208 -18.67 -13.85 16.70
C VAL A 208 -17.97 -13.60 18.03
N LYS A 209 -16.69 -14.01 18.13
CA LYS A 209 -15.87 -13.79 19.33
C LYS A 209 -15.65 -12.30 19.57
N LYS A 210 -15.63 -11.85 20.84
CA LYS A 210 -15.43 -10.42 21.20
C LYS A 210 -14.26 -9.77 20.45
N ARG A 211 -13.14 -10.47 20.27
CA ARG A 211 -11.94 -10.01 19.52
C ARG A 211 -12.24 -9.44 18.13
N VAL A 212 -13.28 -9.92 17.44
CA VAL A 212 -13.67 -9.44 16.11
C VAL A 212 -14.15 -7.99 16.16
N TYR A 213 -15.03 -7.67 17.12
CA TYR A 213 -15.49 -6.30 17.36
C TYR A 213 -14.33 -5.34 17.70
N PHE A 214 -13.34 -5.80 18.47
CA PHE A 214 -12.15 -5.01 18.80
C PHE A 214 -11.30 -4.78 17.53
N GLY A 215 -11.13 -5.82 16.70
CA GLY A 215 -10.47 -5.73 15.39
C GLY A 215 -11.12 -4.69 14.47
N ASP A 216 -12.44 -4.72 14.29
CA ASP A 216 -13.20 -3.73 13.48
C ASP A 216 -12.86 -2.28 13.87
N VAL A 217 -12.82 -2.00 15.19
CA VAL A 217 -12.50 -0.66 15.70
C VAL A 217 -11.04 -0.29 15.43
N LEU A 218 -10.09 -1.23 15.57
CA LEU A 218 -8.68 -0.98 15.26
C LEU A 218 -8.47 -0.69 13.77
N VAL A 219 -9.14 -1.42 12.86
CA VAL A 219 -9.14 -1.15 11.41
C VAL A 219 -9.61 0.28 11.14
N GLN A 220 -10.78 0.64 11.69
CA GLN A 220 -11.43 1.92 11.42
C GLN A 220 -10.66 3.12 12.01
N MET A 221 -10.06 2.97 13.19
CA MET A 221 -9.25 4.02 13.81
C MET A 221 -7.89 4.20 13.11
N ASP A 222 -7.28 3.14 12.58
CA ASP A 222 -6.08 3.26 11.75
C ASP A 222 -6.37 3.91 10.39
N ALA A 223 -7.47 3.53 9.74
CA ALA A 223 -7.92 4.20 8.53
C ALA A 223 -8.18 5.69 8.78
N LYS A 224 -8.74 6.06 9.95
CA LYS A 224 -8.87 7.46 10.36
C LYS A 224 -7.53 8.17 10.46
N PHE A 225 -6.57 7.58 11.17
CA PHE A 225 -5.22 8.14 11.26
C PHE A 225 -4.59 8.32 9.86
N LEU A 226 -4.73 7.34 8.96
CA LEU A 226 -4.22 7.44 7.58
C LEU A 226 -4.91 8.58 6.80
N GLY A 227 -6.21 8.79 7.00
CA GLY A 227 -6.96 9.95 6.50
C GLY A 227 -6.42 11.28 7.05
N GLU A 228 -6.08 11.33 8.33
CA GLU A 228 -5.46 12.51 8.96
C GLU A 228 -4.06 12.80 8.36
N GLN A 229 -3.25 11.79 8.08
CA GLN A 229 -1.97 11.97 7.38
C GLN A 229 -2.16 12.44 5.94
N TYR A 230 -3.08 11.82 5.19
CA TYR A 230 -3.46 12.25 3.83
C TYR A 230 -3.87 13.72 3.81
N ASN A 231 -4.68 14.17 4.77
CA ASN A 231 -5.09 15.57 4.89
C ASN A 231 -3.93 16.55 5.15
N LYS A 232 -2.79 16.09 5.69
CA LYS A 232 -1.58 16.93 5.83
C LYS A 232 -0.96 17.28 4.49
N THR A 233 -1.15 16.48 3.43
CA THR A 233 -0.64 16.81 2.08
C THR A 233 -1.32 18.03 1.44
N GLN A 234 -2.41 18.54 2.06
CA GLN A 234 -3.28 19.59 1.51
C GLN A 234 -3.92 19.19 0.16
N PRO A 235 -4.61 18.04 0.11
CA PRO A 235 -5.30 17.58 -1.09
C PRO A 235 -6.47 18.51 -1.43
N PRO A 236 -6.94 18.56 -2.70
CA PRO A 236 -8.09 19.39 -3.10
C PRO A 236 -9.37 19.07 -2.31
N LYS A 237 -9.53 17.79 -1.94
CA LYS A 237 -10.56 17.31 -1.04
C LYS A 237 -9.91 16.55 0.09
N LYS A 238 -10.21 16.98 1.32
CA LYS A 238 -9.90 16.24 2.54
C LYS A 238 -10.87 15.09 2.70
N VAL A 239 -10.41 14.03 3.36
CA VAL A 239 -11.23 12.87 3.74
C VAL A 239 -11.36 12.81 5.26
N ASP A 240 -12.39 12.17 5.77
CA ASP A 240 -12.39 11.71 7.16
C ASP A 240 -12.92 10.29 7.26
N VAL A 241 -12.43 9.52 8.21
CA VAL A 241 -13.04 8.23 8.58
C VAL A 241 -13.72 8.40 9.93
N LEU A 242 -14.98 7.96 10.02
CA LEU A 242 -15.75 8.03 11.26
C LEU A 242 -15.03 7.30 12.39
N GLN A 243 -15.09 7.85 13.60
CA GLN A 243 -14.70 7.11 14.80
C GLN A 243 -15.74 6.04 15.12
N CYS A 244 -15.29 4.82 15.41
CA CYS A 244 -16.12 3.75 15.95
C CYS A 244 -15.80 3.51 17.43
N ALA A 245 -16.81 3.07 18.18
CA ALA A 245 -16.73 2.65 19.57
C ALA A 245 -17.44 1.29 19.73
N LEU A 246 -17.13 0.54 20.79
CA LEU A 246 -17.94 -0.61 21.19
C LEU A 246 -18.90 -0.20 22.30
N LEU A 247 -20.17 -0.62 22.21
CA LEU A 247 -21.12 -0.56 23.33
C LEU A 247 -21.44 -1.97 23.80
N GLN A 248 -21.15 -2.26 25.07
CA GLN A 248 -21.61 -3.47 25.75
C GLN A 248 -22.88 -3.15 26.54
N PHE A 249 -23.99 -3.80 26.17
CA PHE A 249 -25.28 -3.67 26.84
C PHE A 249 -25.30 -4.58 28.08
N CYS A 250 -24.79 -4.09 29.21
CA CYS A 250 -24.56 -4.88 30.42
C CYS A 250 -25.84 -5.51 31.01
N ASP A 251 -26.99 -4.85 30.83
CA ASP A 251 -28.26 -5.26 31.43
C ASP A 251 -29.07 -6.22 30.53
N ARG A 252 -28.62 -6.45 29.28
CA ARG A 252 -29.26 -7.38 28.35
C ARG A 252 -28.75 -8.82 28.55
N PRO A 253 -29.60 -9.85 28.34
CA PRO A 253 -29.15 -11.24 28.28
C PRO A 253 -27.97 -11.42 27.33
N ASN A 254 -26.96 -12.20 27.75
CA ASN A 254 -25.69 -12.44 27.04
C ASN A 254 -24.79 -11.20 26.82
N GLN A 255 -25.13 -10.03 27.36
CA GLN A 255 -24.34 -8.79 27.29
C GLN A 255 -23.80 -8.47 25.88
N PRO A 256 -24.69 -8.32 24.88
CA PRO A 256 -24.31 -8.13 23.49
C PRO A 256 -23.47 -6.87 23.29
N VAL A 257 -22.54 -6.97 22.34
CA VAL A 257 -21.63 -5.89 21.95
C VAL A 257 -22.04 -5.39 20.57
N PHE A 258 -22.12 -4.07 20.40
CA PHE A 258 -22.38 -3.41 19.12
C PHE A 258 -21.19 -2.53 18.76
N CYS A 259 -20.78 -2.55 17.48
CA CYS A 259 -19.94 -1.48 16.92
C CYS A 259 -20.82 -0.25 16.69
N VAL A 260 -20.40 0.93 17.13
CA VAL A 260 -21.20 2.15 17.10
C VAL A 260 -20.40 3.29 16.50
N GLU A 261 -21.00 3.90 15.48
CA GLU A 261 -20.51 5.10 14.80
C GLU A 261 -21.57 6.20 14.81
N GLN A 262 -21.21 7.39 14.30
CA GLN A 262 -22.18 8.45 14.08
C GLN A 262 -22.97 8.24 12.78
N LEU A 263 -24.25 8.65 12.76
CA LEU A 263 -25.00 8.77 11.51
C LEU A 263 -24.38 9.84 10.59
N ILE A 264 -24.09 9.45 9.35
CA ILE A 264 -23.82 10.36 8.23
C ILE A 264 -25.06 10.47 7.35
N GLU A 265 -25.42 11.71 6.99
CA GLU A 265 -26.63 12.02 6.20
C GLU A 265 -26.24 12.22 4.73
N GLY A 266 -26.87 11.47 3.82
CA GLY A 266 -26.70 11.58 2.36
C GLY A 266 -26.60 10.21 1.68
N ASP A 267 -26.26 10.22 0.39
CA ASP A 267 -26.18 9.00 -0.42
C ASP A 267 -24.93 8.18 -0.07
N TYR A 268 -25.14 6.95 0.39
CA TYR A 268 -24.07 6.02 0.76
C TYR A 268 -23.55 5.32 -0.49
N VAL A 269 -22.25 5.46 -0.76
CA VAL A 269 -21.58 4.93 -1.95
C VAL A 269 -20.34 4.13 -1.55
N LYS A 270 -20.12 2.98 -2.20
CA LYS A 270 -18.90 2.17 -2.08
C LYS A 270 -18.02 2.38 -3.30
N TYR A 271 -16.86 3.01 -3.12
CA TYR A 271 -16.00 3.48 -4.21
C TYR A 271 -14.98 2.43 -4.69
N ASN A 272 -14.50 1.58 -3.79
CA ASN A 272 -13.71 0.39 -4.11
C ASN A 272 -14.02 -0.76 -3.12
N SER A 273 -13.49 -1.97 -3.37
CA SER A 273 -13.53 -3.08 -2.39
C SER A 273 -12.17 -3.56 -1.93
N ASN A 274 -12.15 -4.33 -0.84
CA ASN A 274 -11.00 -5.10 -0.40
C ASN A 274 -10.54 -6.18 -1.40
N SER A 275 -11.37 -6.57 -2.37
CA SER A 275 -11.07 -7.57 -3.41
C SER A 275 -10.76 -6.95 -4.78
N GLY A 276 -10.36 -5.67 -4.82
CA GLY A 276 -9.99 -4.95 -6.03
C GLY A 276 -11.16 -4.39 -6.86
N PHE A 277 -12.41 -4.45 -6.37
CA PHE A 277 -13.56 -3.91 -7.10
C PHE A 277 -13.45 -2.39 -7.17
N VAL A 278 -13.87 -1.84 -8.29
CA VAL A 278 -13.80 -0.44 -8.65
C VAL A 278 -15.11 -0.15 -9.41
N MET A 279 -15.89 0.87 -9.00
CA MET A 279 -17.18 1.15 -9.67
C MET A 279 -16.98 1.40 -11.17
N GLY A 280 -17.79 0.72 -12.00
CA GLY A 280 -17.60 0.67 -13.45
C GLY A 280 -17.91 1.98 -14.21
N ASP A 281 -17.64 1.95 -15.52
CA ASP A 281 -17.60 3.13 -16.42
C ASP A 281 -18.86 4.01 -16.49
N ASN A 282 -20.01 3.52 -16.00
CA ASN A 282 -21.26 4.28 -16.00
C ASN A 282 -21.40 5.23 -14.80
N ASP A 283 -20.58 5.07 -13.76
CA ASP A 283 -20.60 5.92 -12.56
C ASP A 283 -19.50 6.98 -12.57
N VAL A 284 -19.72 8.09 -11.85
CA VAL A 284 -18.76 9.20 -11.78
C VAL A 284 -17.53 8.77 -10.98
N HIS A 285 -16.49 8.34 -11.68
CA HIS A 285 -15.29 7.80 -11.07
C HIS A 285 -14.52 8.86 -10.27
N ARG A 286 -14.61 8.80 -8.94
CA ARG A 286 -14.01 9.79 -8.04
C ARG A 286 -12.52 9.52 -7.87
N HIS A 287 -11.69 10.52 -8.16
CA HIS A 287 -10.22 10.45 -7.98
C HIS A 287 -9.82 10.24 -6.51
N THR A 288 -10.51 10.89 -5.57
CA THR A 288 -10.11 10.95 -4.15
C THR A 288 -10.08 9.59 -3.43
N PRO A 289 -11.09 8.71 -3.52
CA PRO A 289 -11.02 7.37 -2.93
C PRO A 289 -9.83 6.53 -3.43
N GLN A 290 -9.61 6.46 -4.75
CA GLN A 290 -8.53 5.61 -5.31
C GLN A 290 -7.14 6.19 -5.01
N ALA A 291 -7.00 7.52 -5.11
CA ALA A 291 -5.75 8.21 -4.74
C ALA A 291 -5.47 8.12 -3.23
N PHE A 292 -6.50 8.05 -2.38
CA PHE A 292 -6.34 7.79 -0.94
C PHE A 292 -5.80 6.38 -0.69
N SER A 293 -6.43 5.34 -1.28
CA SER A 293 -5.93 3.95 -1.15
C SER A 293 -4.48 3.82 -1.59
N HIS A 294 -4.11 4.32 -2.77
CA HIS A 294 -2.73 4.33 -3.26
C HIS A 294 -1.80 5.16 -2.35
N TYR A 295 -2.23 6.34 -1.89
CA TYR A 295 -1.46 7.13 -0.93
C TYR A 295 -1.19 6.38 0.37
N THR A 296 -2.13 5.59 0.90
CA THR A 296 -1.86 4.81 2.14
C THR A 296 -0.80 3.73 1.95
N PHE A 297 -0.70 3.14 0.77
CA PHE A 297 0.37 2.21 0.43
C PHE A 297 1.74 2.92 0.41
N GLU A 298 1.85 4.03 -0.31
CA GLU A 298 3.09 4.82 -0.40
C GLU A 298 3.51 5.39 0.97
N LEU A 299 2.55 5.96 1.71
CA LEU A 299 2.73 6.51 3.07
C LEU A 299 3.16 5.44 4.09
N THR A 300 2.94 4.16 3.83
CA THR A 300 3.34 3.06 4.74
C THR A 300 4.47 2.21 4.18
N HIS A 301 5.16 2.69 3.14
CA HIS A 301 6.19 1.94 2.40
C HIS A 301 5.73 0.52 2.05
N GLY A 302 4.49 0.41 1.57
CA GLY A 302 3.86 -0.84 1.17
C GLY A 302 3.48 -1.80 2.30
N TYR A 303 3.69 -1.45 3.58
CA TYR A 303 3.29 -2.31 4.69
C TYR A 303 1.75 -2.39 4.86
N LYS A 304 1.00 -1.30 4.60
CA LYS A 304 -0.47 -1.27 4.72
C LYS A 304 -1.15 -0.61 3.54
N MET A 305 -2.35 -1.07 3.20
CA MET A 305 -3.21 -0.40 2.23
C MET A 305 -4.64 -0.32 2.77
N CYS A 306 -5.21 0.89 2.78
CA CYS A 306 -6.60 1.12 3.16
C CYS A 306 -7.51 1.06 1.92
N VAL A 307 -8.48 0.16 1.95
CA VAL A 307 -9.43 -0.17 0.88
C VAL A 307 -10.84 -0.33 1.47
N ASP A 308 -11.81 -0.83 0.71
CA ASP A 308 -13.24 -0.78 1.07
C ASP A 308 -13.68 0.67 1.37
N ILE A 309 -13.20 1.64 0.58
CA ILE A 309 -13.51 3.05 0.79
C ILE A 309 -14.99 3.29 0.44
N GLN A 310 -15.81 3.51 1.47
CA GLN A 310 -17.25 3.66 1.36
C GLN A 310 -17.81 4.66 2.38
N GLY A 311 -18.92 5.33 2.05
CA GLY A 311 -19.54 6.33 2.91
C GLY A 311 -20.29 7.41 2.12
N VAL A 312 -20.41 8.61 2.69
CA VAL A 312 -21.14 9.74 2.09
C VAL A 312 -20.14 10.84 1.74
N GLY A 313 -20.04 11.19 0.45
CA GLY A 313 -19.04 12.15 -0.02
C GLY A 313 -17.62 11.69 0.32
N ASP A 314 -16.86 12.54 1.02
CA ASP A 314 -15.50 12.24 1.49
C ASP A 314 -15.45 11.86 2.99
N ILE A 315 -16.60 11.54 3.60
CA ILE A 315 -16.71 10.99 4.95
C ILE A 315 -16.96 9.48 4.83
N TYR A 316 -15.96 8.69 5.23
CA TYR A 316 -15.93 7.24 5.06
C TYR A 316 -16.21 6.48 6.35
N THR A 317 -16.65 5.23 6.22
CA THR A 317 -16.76 4.27 7.32
C THR A 317 -16.64 2.84 6.82
N ASP A 318 -16.54 1.86 7.73
CA ASP A 318 -16.30 0.45 7.44
C ASP A 318 -15.17 0.19 6.41
N PRO A 319 -13.99 0.81 6.54
CA PRO A 319 -12.85 0.51 5.67
C PRO A 319 -12.26 -0.87 6.01
N GLN A 320 -11.44 -1.40 5.11
CA GLN A 320 -10.58 -2.55 5.35
C GLN A 320 -9.10 -2.14 5.21
N ILE A 321 -8.22 -2.81 5.95
CA ILE A 321 -6.78 -2.68 5.80
C ILE A 321 -6.20 -4.03 5.35
N HIS A 322 -5.36 -3.99 4.33
CA HIS A 322 -4.45 -5.09 3.97
C HIS A 322 -3.07 -4.83 4.54
N THR A 323 -2.38 -5.86 5.03
CA THR A 323 -0.96 -5.81 5.44
C THR A 323 -0.08 -6.62 4.49
N LEU A 324 1.20 -6.27 4.36
CA LEU A 324 2.11 -6.98 3.44
C LEU A 324 2.29 -8.45 3.83
N ASP A 325 2.37 -8.75 5.13
CA ASP A 325 2.47 -10.11 5.68
C ASP A 325 1.11 -10.80 5.89
N GLY A 326 -0.02 -10.12 5.62
CA GLY A 326 -1.37 -10.65 5.83
C GLY A 326 -1.81 -10.75 7.30
N GLU A 327 -0.97 -10.30 8.24
CA GLU A 327 -1.22 -10.39 9.68
C GLU A 327 -2.14 -9.27 10.19
N GLY A 328 -2.98 -9.60 11.16
CA GLY A 328 -3.91 -8.66 11.81
C GLY A 328 -5.10 -8.21 10.95
N TYR A 329 -5.85 -7.20 11.42
CA TYR A 329 -6.99 -6.57 10.74
C TYR A 329 -8.17 -7.48 10.30
N GLY A 330 -8.22 -8.72 10.80
CA GLY A 330 -9.34 -9.65 10.67
C GLY A 330 -9.47 -10.29 9.28
N ASP A 331 -10.45 -11.18 9.12
CA ASP A 331 -10.62 -12.03 7.93
C ASP A 331 -10.81 -11.27 6.59
N GLY A 332 -11.06 -9.95 6.64
CA GLY A 332 -11.12 -9.10 5.45
C GLY A 332 -9.75 -8.64 4.93
N ASN A 333 -8.67 -8.84 5.71
CA ASN A 333 -7.29 -8.64 5.30
C ASN A 333 -6.88 -9.78 4.35
N LEU A 334 -6.75 -9.46 3.06
CA LEU A 334 -6.34 -10.40 2.02
C LEU A 334 -4.82 -10.32 1.75
N GLY A 335 -4.07 -9.66 2.63
CA GLY A 335 -2.62 -9.52 2.56
C GLY A 335 -2.11 -8.92 1.24
N LEU A 336 -0.93 -9.41 0.82
CA LEU A 336 -0.33 -9.11 -0.49
C LEU A 336 -1.29 -9.36 -1.67
N ARG A 337 -2.13 -10.40 -1.61
CA ARG A 337 -3.12 -10.71 -2.65
C ARG A 337 -4.18 -9.62 -2.77
N GLY A 338 -4.63 -9.05 -1.65
CA GLY A 338 -5.53 -7.90 -1.60
C GLY A 338 -4.92 -6.64 -2.22
N MET A 339 -3.65 -6.35 -1.92
CA MET A 339 -2.92 -5.23 -2.52
C MET A 339 -2.74 -5.41 -4.04
N ALA A 340 -2.43 -6.64 -4.48
CA ALA A 340 -2.28 -6.98 -5.89
C ALA A 340 -3.59 -6.86 -6.68
N LEU A 341 -4.73 -7.24 -6.08
CA LEU A 341 -6.05 -7.03 -6.66
C LEU A 341 -6.39 -5.53 -6.82
N PHE A 342 -6.01 -4.68 -5.86
CA PHE A 342 -6.16 -3.23 -5.99
C PHE A 342 -5.27 -2.65 -7.11
N PHE A 343 -3.97 -2.97 -7.12
CA PHE A 343 -3.04 -2.38 -8.10
C PHE A 343 -3.30 -2.81 -9.54
N ARG A 344 -3.84 -4.01 -9.74
CA ARG A 344 -4.28 -4.47 -11.07
C ARG A 344 -5.44 -3.62 -11.63
N SER A 345 -6.43 -3.24 -10.81
CA SER A 345 -7.57 -2.43 -11.28
C SER A 345 -7.34 -0.92 -11.21
N HIS A 346 -6.45 -0.44 -10.33
CA HIS A 346 -6.14 0.98 -10.10
C HIS A 346 -5.47 1.66 -11.30
N GLU A 347 -6.00 2.81 -11.70
CA GLU A 347 -5.36 3.75 -12.63
C GLU A 347 -5.00 5.03 -11.88
N CYS A 348 -3.72 5.40 -11.90
CA CYS A 348 -3.27 6.68 -11.36
C CYS A 348 -4.01 7.83 -12.06
N ASN A 349 -4.49 8.76 -11.26
CA ASN A 349 -5.24 9.93 -11.70
C ASN A 349 -4.51 11.22 -11.30
N ASP A 350 -5.02 12.38 -11.72
CA ASP A 350 -4.46 13.73 -11.45
C ASP A 350 -4.05 13.97 -9.97
N LEU A 351 -4.68 13.27 -9.01
CA LEU A 351 -4.38 13.39 -7.60
C LEU A 351 -3.23 12.47 -7.16
N CYS A 352 -3.10 11.27 -7.73
CA CYS A 352 -1.91 10.43 -7.60
C CYS A 352 -0.66 11.17 -8.11
N GLU A 353 -0.76 11.78 -9.30
CA GLU A 353 0.33 12.58 -9.88
C GLU A 353 0.69 13.78 -8.98
N ARG A 354 -0.30 14.53 -8.49
CA ARG A 354 -0.10 15.68 -7.61
C ARG A 354 0.56 15.30 -6.27
N LEU A 355 0.28 14.11 -5.77
CA LEU A 355 0.87 13.58 -4.54
C LEU A 355 2.24 12.92 -4.77
N ASN A 356 2.70 12.82 -6.03
CA ASN A 356 3.95 12.18 -6.44
C ASN A 356 4.02 10.70 -6.01
N LEU A 357 2.90 9.98 -6.14
CA LEU A 357 2.83 8.53 -5.90
C LEU A 357 3.45 7.78 -7.09
N GLN A 358 4.05 6.61 -6.86
CA GLN A 358 4.66 5.85 -7.96
C GLN A 358 3.58 5.17 -8.81
N PRO A 359 3.59 5.34 -10.14
CA PRO A 359 2.71 4.57 -11.00
C PRO A 359 3.02 3.08 -10.91
N PHE A 360 2.00 2.25 -10.73
CA PHE A 360 2.11 0.80 -10.87
C PHE A 360 2.16 0.44 -12.37
N CYS A 361 3.11 -0.41 -12.75
CA CYS A 361 3.30 -0.81 -14.14
C CYS A 361 2.24 -1.87 -14.52
N ARG A 362 1.46 -1.60 -15.57
CA ARG A 362 0.32 -2.45 -15.98
C ARG A 362 0.45 -2.91 -17.42
N CYS A 363 0.03 -4.15 -17.68
CA CYS A 363 -0.05 -4.73 -19.01
C CYS A 363 -1.40 -4.44 -19.69
N GLU A 364 -1.52 -4.76 -20.99
CA GLU A 364 -2.80 -4.64 -21.70
C GLU A 364 -3.92 -5.52 -21.07
N PRO A 365 -3.66 -6.78 -20.66
CA PRO A 365 -4.61 -7.58 -19.88
C PRO A 365 -5.15 -6.88 -18.61
N ASP A 366 -4.31 -6.18 -17.84
CA ASP A 366 -4.78 -5.43 -16.66
C ASP A 366 -5.80 -4.37 -17.08
N VAL A 367 -5.44 -3.58 -18.11
CA VAL A 367 -6.26 -2.48 -18.67
C VAL A 367 -7.58 -3.00 -19.22
N LYS A 368 -7.58 -4.15 -19.91
CA LYS A 368 -8.80 -4.85 -20.34
C LYS A 368 -9.67 -5.30 -19.16
N SER A 369 -9.04 -5.70 -18.05
CA SER A 369 -9.73 -6.15 -16.84
C SER A 369 -10.17 -5.03 -15.88
N GLN A 370 -9.93 -3.76 -16.21
CA GLN A 370 -10.45 -2.63 -15.42
C GLN A 370 -11.99 -2.69 -15.34
N GLY A 371 -12.53 -2.54 -14.13
CA GLY A 371 -13.97 -2.67 -13.86
C GLY A 371 -14.48 -4.11 -13.70
N TYR A 372 -13.64 -5.14 -13.95
CA TYR A 372 -13.98 -6.54 -13.69
C TYR A 372 -13.39 -7.03 -12.37
N THR A 373 -14.26 -7.48 -11.47
CA THR A 373 -13.87 -8.36 -10.36
C THR A 373 -14.84 -9.51 -10.23
N SER A 374 -14.49 -10.49 -9.38
CA SER A 374 -15.43 -11.52 -8.91
C SER A 374 -16.77 -10.91 -8.51
N GLU A 375 -17.86 -11.60 -8.85
CA GLU A 375 -19.22 -11.15 -8.53
C GLU A 375 -19.37 -10.99 -7.01
N SER A 376 -19.39 -9.75 -6.53
CA SER A 376 -19.92 -9.46 -5.20
C SER A 376 -21.42 -9.72 -5.25
N SER A 377 -21.88 -10.71 -4.49
CA SER A 377 -23.23 -11.28 -4.54
C SER A 377 -24.31 -10.39 -3.90
N THR A 378 -24.46 -9.16 -4.40
CA THR A 378 -25.58 -8.25 -4.11
C THR A 378 -26.02 -7.47 -5.34
N LYS A 379 -26.90 -8.07 -6.16
CA LYS A 379 -27.75 -7.30 -7.09
C LYS A 379 -28.81 -6.55 -6.29
N SER A 380 -28.56 -5.27 -5.99
CA SER A 380 -29.59 -4.33 -5.52
C SER A 380 -29.79 -3.24 -6.56
N ALA A 381 -30.96 -3.27 -7.21
CA ALA A 381 -31.33 -2.28 -8.20
C ALA A 381 -31.86 -1.00 -7.53
N VAL A 382 -31.17 0.12 -7.72
CA VAL A 382 -31.76 1.46 -7.65
C VAL A 382 -31.19 2.27 -8.80
N GLY A 383 -32.01 2.58 -9.80
CA GLY A 383 -31.64 3.51 -10.85
C GLY A 383 -32.02 4.94 -10.46
N SER A 384 -31.17 5.92 -10.76
CA SER A 384 -31.66 7.27 -11.02
C SER A 384 -30.81 8.02 -12.04
N THR A 385 -31.50 8.76 -12.89
CA THR A 385 -30.99 9.60 -13.96
C THR A 385 -30.19 10.79 -13.43
N ILE A 386 -29.04 11.11 -14.03
CA ILE A 386 -28.67 12.48 -14.44
C ILE A 386 -27.61 12.42 -15.56
N SER A 387 -28.01 12.83 -16.76
CA SER A 387 -27.09 13.25 -17.81
C SER A 387 -27.00 14.77 -17.80
N ARG A 388 -25.78 15.33 -17.64
CA ARG A 388 -25.41 16.67 -18.14
C ARG A 388 -23.89 16.91 -18.10
N THR A 389 -23.26 16.60 -19.23
CA THR A 389 -22.19 17.39 -19.87
C THR A 389 -21.29 18.28 -19.00
N MET A 390 -20.00 17.92 -18.92
CA MET A 390 -18.91 18.91 -18.86
C MET A 390 -18.03 18.78 -20.11
N PHE A 391 -17.75 19.91 -20.76
CA PHE A 391 -16.86 19.98 -21.92
C PHE A 391 -15.41 19.70 -21.51
N ARG A 392 -14.84 18.60 -22.02
CA ARG A 392 -13.43 18.23 -21.81
C ARG A 392 -12.51 19.19 -22.60
N ARG A 393 -11.55 19.85 -21.94
CA ARG A 393 -10.61 20.78 -22.59
C ARG A 393 -9.56 20.03 -23.44
N PRO A 394 -9.19 20.51 -24.65
CA PRO A 394 -8.24 19.81 -25.53
C PRO A 394 -6.85 19.54 -24.91
N SER A 395 -6.32 20.46 -24.10
CA SER A 395 -5.01 20.34 -23.46
C SER A 395 -4.92 19.28 -22.35
N TYR A 396 -6.06 18.80 -21.85
CA TYR A 396 -6.14 17.65 -20.93
C TYR A 396 -6.01 16.33 -21.69
N ARG A 397 -6.66 16.22 -22.87
CA ARG A 397 -6.57 15.03 -23.74
C ARG A 397 -5.13 14.77 -24.17
N MET A 398 -4.40 15.82 -24.57
CA MET A 398 -2.98 15.72 -24.97
C MET A 398 -2.10 15.15 -23.85
N ARG A 399 -2.11 15.76 -22.65
CA ARG A 399 -1.27 15.30 -21.52
C ARG A 399 -1.61 13.89 -21.04
N HIS A 400 -2.90 13.55 -20.99
CA HIS A 400 -3.35 12.20 -20.66
C HIS A 400 -2.96 11.18 -21.74
N GLN A 401 -2.86 11.59 -23.01
CA GLN A 401 -2.34 10.75 -24.09
C GLN A 401 -0.82 10.59 -24.02
N GLU A 402 -0.04 11.62 -23.65
CA GLU A 402 1.40 11.52 -23.41
C GLU A 402 1.74 10.63 -22.19
N PHE A 403 0.95 10.72 -21.11
CA PHE A 403 1.09 9.80 -19.97
C PHE A 403 0.73 8.36 -20.37
N LYS A 404 -0.38 8.17 -21.11
CA LYS A 404 -0.74 6.85 -21.67
C LYS A 404 0.29 6.34 -22.67
N SER A 405 1.03 7.19 -23.41
CA SER A 405 2.12 6.72 -24.28
C SER A 405 3.35 6.28 -23.48
N ARG A 406 3.71 6.99 -22.40
CA ARG A 406 4.83 6.59 -21.51
C ARG A 406 4.58 5.28 -20.76
N ASN A 407 3.35 5.02 -20.29
CA ASN A 407 3.00 3.72 -19.73
C ASN A 407 2.82 2.64 -20.82
N ARG A 408 2.32 2.96 -22.01
CA ARG A 408 2.23 1.99 -23.13
C ARG A 408 3.61 1.52 -23.62
N SER A 409 4.64 2.37 -23.60
CA SER A 409 6.00 1.96 -23.96
C SER A 409 6.63 0.95 -23.00
N GLN A 410 6.05 0.71 -21.82
CA GLN A 410 6.51 -0.34 -20.91
C GLN A 410 5.95 -1.73 -21.24
N GLY A 411 4.89 -1.82 -22.04
CA GLY A 411 4.20 -3.07 -22.41
C GLY A 411 4.55 -3.62 -23.79
N GLN A 412 5.57 -3.10 -24.47
CA GLN A 412 6.07 -3.72 -25.70
C GLN A 412 6.95 -4.94 -25.38
N PRO A 413 7.01 -5.96 -26.26
CA PRO A 413 7.94 -7.07 -26.11
C PRO A 413 9.38 -6.52 -26.02
N ARG A 414 10.05 -6.76 -24.89
CA ARG A 414 11.44 -6.33 -24.70
C ARG A 414 12.33 -7.19 -25.59
N SER A 415 13.17 -6.57 -26.41
CA SER A 415 14.19 -7.33 -27.13
C SER A 415 15.22 -7.88 -26.12
N LYS A 416 15.97 -8.92 -26.52
CA LYS A 416 17.11 -9.45 -25.77
C LYS A 416 18.04 -8.33 -25.24
N ALA A 417 18.32 -7.32 -26.06
CA ALA A 417 19.16 -6.19 -25.69
C ALA A 417 18.53 -5.30 -24.60
N ASP A 418 17.21 -5.05 -24.67
CA ASP A 418 16.49 -4.25 -23.68
C ASP A 418 16.46 -4.97 -22.32
N ILE A 419 16.25 -6.30 -22.32
CA ILE A 419 16.27 -7.09 -21.08
C ILE A 419 17.67 -7.03 -20.48
N LEU A 420 18.71 -7.37 -21.25
CA LEU A 420 20.12 -7.32 -20.81
C LEU A 420 20.55 -5.93 -20.30
N SER A 421 20.04 -4.85 -20.88
CA SER A 421 20.25 -3.50 -20.34
C SER A 421 19.55 -3.33 -19.00
N SER A 422 18.26 -3.71 -18.91
CA SER A 422 17.48 -3.57 -17.66
C SER A 422 18.02 -4.40 -16.49
N LEU A 423 18.76 -5.49 -16.76
CA LEU A 423 19.42 -6.31 -15.72
C LEU A 423 20.61 -5.61 -15.05
N LYS A 424 21.11 -4.50 -15.60
CA LYS A 424 22.19 -3.70 -14.99
C LYS A 424 21.67 -2.74 -13.91
N ASP A 425 20.42 -2.30 -14.06
CA ASP A 425 19.79 -1.27 -13.21
C ASP A 425 18.82 -1.86 -12.17
N VAL A 426 18.85 -3.18 -11.94
CA VAL A 426 17.95 -3.87 -11.00
C VAL A 426 18.29 -3.47 -9.56
N PRO A 427 17.36 -2.87 -8.79
CA PRO A 427 17.63 -2.43 -7.43
C PRO A 427 18.13 -3.59 -6.55
N GLU A 428 19.24 -3.38 -5.83
CA GLU A 428 19.77 -4.35 -4.83
C GLU A 428 18.72 -4.71 -3.77
N VAL A 429 17.83 -3.75 -3.49
CA VAL A 429 16.81 -3.82 -2.45
C VAL A 429 15.48 -4.34 -3.00
N GLU A 430 15.07 -5.52 -2.53
CA GLU A 430 13.75 -6.09 -2.79
C GLU A 430 12.63 -5.26 -2.13
N SER A 431 11.59 -4.92 -2.90
CA SER A 431 10.57 -3.94 -2.52
C SER A 431 9.16 -4.55 -2.43
N PRO A 432 8.23 -3.96 -1.64
CA PRO A 432 6.84 -4.43 -1.61
C PRO A 432 6.14 -4.39 -2.97
N VAL A 433 6.52 -3.47 -3.86
CA VAL A 433 5.97 -3.40 -5.22
C VAL A 433 6.44 -4.57 -6.09
N SER A 434 7.69 -5.04 -5.94
CA SER A 434 8.16 -6.23 -6.66
C SER A 434 7.42 -7.50 -6.22
N LEU A 435 7.08 -7.60 -4.93
CA LEU A 435 6.22 -8.67 -4.41
C LEU A 435 4.78 -8.57 -4.95
N ILE A 436 4.22 -7.37 -5.11
CA ILE A 436 2.90 -7.18 -5.73
C ILE A 436 2.92 -7.68 -7.18
N HIS A 437 3.95 -7.32 -7.97
CA HIS A 437 4.10 -7.86 -9.32
C HIS A 437 4.18 -9.40 -9.30
N MET A 438 4.95 -10.00 -8.38
CA MET A 438 5.04 -11.45 -8.26
C MET A 438 3.67 -12.10 -7.95
N GLU A 439 2.86 -11.51 -7.06
CA GLU A 439 1.53 -12.05 -6.75
C GLU A 439 0.53 -11.83 -7.92
N VAL A 440 0.60 -10.72 -8.68
CA VAL A 440 -0.20 -10.55 -9.92
C VAL A 440 0.20 -11.60 -10.97
N ALA A 441 1.49 -11.87 -11.15
CA ALA A 441 1.99 -12.91 -12.06
C ALA A 441 1.45 -14.30 -11.68
N LYS A 442 1.39 -14.59 -10.37
CA LYS A 442 0.77 -15.79 -9.82
C LYS A 442 -0.73 -15.86 -10.10
N MET A 443 -1.50 -14.78 -9.92
CA MET A 443 -2.93 -14.76 -10.29
C MET A 443 -3.16 -15.12 -11.75
N TYR A 444 -2.33 -14.57 -12.64
CA TYR A 444 -2.43 -14.86 -14.07
C TYR A 444 -2.00 -16.29 -14.42
N SER A 445 -1.01 -16.83 -13.71
CA SER A 445 -0.61 -18.23 -13.83
C SER A 445 -1.70 -19.20 -13.37
N GLU A 446 -2.42 -18.88 -12.29
CA GLU A 446 -3.61 -19.63 -11.83
C GLU A 446 -4.70 -19.66 -12.91
N VAL A 447 -5.00 -18.52 -13.56
CA VAL A 447 -5.98 -18.43 -14.66
C VAL A 447 -5.50 -19.17 -15.91
N THR A 448 -4.20 -19.17 -16.20
CA THR A 448 -3.63 -19.92 -17.33
C THR A 448 -3.77 -21.43 -17.11
N LEU A 449 -3.54 -21.91 -15.88
CA LEU A 449 -3.67 -23.32 -15.50
C LEU A 449 -5.14 -23.79 -15.36
N LEU A 450 -6.02 -22.93 -14.84
CA LEU A 450 -7.44 -23.20 -14.59
C LEU A 450 -8.31 -22.03 -15.11
N PRO A 451 -8.59 -21.96 -16.42
CA PRO A 451 -9.39 -20.89 -17.03
C PRO A 451 -10.79 -20.73 -16.40
N GLU A 452 -11.35 -21.81 -15.84
CA GLU A 452 -12.66 -21.83 -15.17
C GLU A 452 -12.69 -20.95 -13.92
N LEU A 453 -11.53 -20.61 -13.32
CA LEU A 453 -11.46 -19.66 -12.21
C LEU A 453 -11.91 -18.25 -12.61
N ARG A 454 -11.69 -17.87 -13.88
CA ARG A 454 -12.08 -16.56 -14.43
C ARG A 454 -12.46 -16.68 -15.91
N PRO A 455 -13.66 -17.21 -16.23
CA PRO A 455 -14.09 -17.44 -17.61
C PRO A 455 -14.15 -16.18 -18.50
N GLN A 456 -14.15 -15.00 -17.89
CA GLN A 456 -14.09 -13.69 -18.56
C GLN A 456 -12.67 -13.24 -18.96
N GLU A 457 -11.61 -13.90 -18.47
CA GLU A 457 -10.22 -13.63 -18.84
C GLU A 457 -9.76 -14.65 -19.89
N SER A 458 -9.28 -14.17 -21.05
CA SER A 458 -8.70 -15.05 -22.07
C SER A 458 -7.42 -15.72 -21.53
N PRO A 459 -7.22 -17.05 -21.70
CA PRO A 459 -5.98 -17.71 -21.33
C PRO A 459 -4.72 -17.11 -22.01
N GLU A 460 -4.88 -16.53 -23.21
CA GLU A 460 -3.78 -15.84 -23.92
C GLU A 460 -3.43 -14.50 -23.26
N ASP A 461 -4.44 -13.70 -22.90
CA ASP A 461 -4.23 -12.45 -22.15
C ASP A 461 -3.69 -12.77 -20.74
N ALA A 462 -4.15 -13.85 -20.12
CA ALA A 462 -3.63 -14.31 -18.83
C ALA A 462 -2.16 -14.72 -18.92
N MET A 463 -1.77 -15.49 -19.94
CA MET A 463 -0.38 -15.85 -20.19
C MET A 463 0.50 -14.60 -20.36
N LYS A 464 0.08 -13.65 -21.21
CA LYS A 464 0.83 -12.41 -21.47
C LYS A 464 0.96 -11.54 -20.22
N GLY A 465 -0.10 -11.44 -19.41
CA GLY A 465 -0.05 -10.79 -18.10
C GLY A 465 0.90 -11.49 -17.13
N GLY A 466 0.83 -12.82 -17.04
CA GLY A 466 1.70 -13.63 -16.18
C GLY A 466 3.19 -13.40 -16.47
N LEU A 467 3.58 -13.47 -17.74
CA LEU A 467 4.96 -13.20 -18.19
C LEU A 467 5.39 -11.77 -17.88
N PHE A 468 4.56 -10.78 -18.23
CA PHE A 468 4.86 -9.37 -17.98
C PHE A 468 5.12 -9.09 -16.50
N HIS A 469 4.24 -9.54 -15.61
CA HIS A 469 4.39 -9.30 -14.18
C HIS A 469 5.56 -10.07 -13.57
N LEU A 470 5.86 -11.29 -14.04
CA LEU A 470 7.03 -12.06 -13.60
C LEU A 470 8.34 -11.35 -13.99
N GLN A 471 8.46 -10.92 -15.24
CA GLN A 471 9.61 -10.14 -15.73
C GLN A 471 9.75 -8.81 -14.99
N HIS A 472 8.64 -8.13 -14.71
CA HIS A 472 8.66 -6.86 -13.99
C HIS A 472 9.09 -7.05 -12.52
N ALA A 473 8.57 -8.06 -11.83
CA ALA A 473 8.98 -8.42 -10.47
C ALA A 473 10.49 -8.67 -10.38
N ALA A 474 11.05 -9.41 -11.34
CA ALA A 474 12.48 -9.65 -11.44
C ALA A 474 13.27 -8.35 -11.70
N SER A 475 12.80 -7.48 -12.61
CA SER A 475 13.45 -6.18 -12.87
C SER A 475 13.42 -5.22 -11.68
N MET A 476 12.53 -5.45 -10.71
CA MET A 476 12.47 -4.74 -9.43
C MET A 476 13.17 -5.48 -8.27
N GLY A 477 13.94 -6.53 -8.56
CA GLY A 477 14.76 -7.24 -7.58
C GLY A 477 14.03 -8.31 -6.75
N CYS A 478 12.83 -8.77 -7.15
CA CYS A 478 12.15 -9.86 -6.43
C CYS A 478 12.91 -11.17 -6.55
N ARG A 479 13.36 -11.73 -5.42
CA ARG A 479 14.21 -12.93 -5.38
C ARG A 479 13.59 -14.13 -6.05
N VAL A 480 12.32 -14.42 -5.74
CA VAL A 480 11.60 -15.57 -6.32
C VAL A 480 11.51 -15.44 -7.84
N ALA A 481 11.21 -14.24 -8.35
CA ALA A 481 11.14 -13.98 -9.78
C ALA A 481 12.51 -14.08 -10.47
N LEU A 482 13.59 -13.59 -9.82
CA LEU A 482 14.96 -13.77 -10.29
C LEU A 482 15.33 -15.25 -10.39
N CYS A 483 15.14 -16.04 -9.32
CA CYS A 483 15.44 -17.48 -9.32
C CYS A 483 14.61 -18.23 -10.37
N MET A 484 13.32 -17.92 -10.49
CA MET A 484 12.43 -18.55 -11.45
C MET A 484 12.85 -18.26 -12.90
N LEU A 485 13.18 -17.01 -13.24
CA LEU A 485 13.69 -16.68 -14.58
C LEU A 485 15.07 -17.26 -14.85
N ALA A 486 15.93 -17.39 -13.82
CA ALA A 486 17.19 -18.11 -13.94
C ALA A 486 16.97 -19.56 -14.40
N ARG A 487 16.08 -20.31 -13.74
CA ARG A 487 15.70 -21.68 -14.13
C ARG A 487 15.17 -21.74 -15.56
N VAL A 488 14.21 -20.87 -15.87
CA VAL A 488 13.51 -20.84 -17.17
C VAL A 488 14.50 -20.66 -18.31
N HIS A 489 15.44 -19.72 -18.17
CA HIS A 489 16.48 -19.48 -19.17
C HIS A 489 17.60 -20.55 -19.18
N SER A 490 17.81 -21.30 -18.09
CA SER A 490 18.58 -22.56 -18.09
C SER A 490 17.86 -23.73 -18.79
N GLY A 491 16.65 -23.54 -19.31
CA GLY A 491 15.84 -24.60 -19.91
C GLY A 491 15.03 -25.44 -18.92
N LEU A 492 15.14 -25.15 -17.62
CA LEU A 492 14.44 -25.86 -16.55
C LEU A 492 13.01 -25.34 -16.36
N GLU A 493 12.12 -26.16 -15.80
CA GLU A 493 10.78 -25.74 -15.40
C GLU A 493 10.81 -25.12 -13.98
N PRO A 494 10.04 -24.06 -13.69
CA PRO A 494 9.76 -23.58 -12.33
C PRO A 494 9.28 -24.70 -11.40
N THR A 495 9.58 -24.61 -10.10
CA THR A 495 9.06 -25.57 -9.12
C THR A 495 7.57 -25.36 -8.84
N ILE A 496 7.10 -24.10 -8.93
CA ILE A 496 5.69 -23.77 -8.70
C ILE A 496 4.83 -24.13 -9.94
N THR A 497 3.98 -25.15 -9.80
CA THR A 497 3.17 -25.77 -10.89
C THR A 497 2.45 -24.78 -11.82
N GLN A 498 1.83 -23.73 -11.27
CA GLN A 498 1.11 -22.73 -12.09
C GLN A 498 2.05 -21.94 -13.02
N PHE A 499 3.27 -21.64 -12.55
CA PHE A 499 4.30 -21.00 -13.37
C PHE A 499 4.93 -21.99 -14.35
N ALA A 500 5.12 -23.27 -13.98
CA ALA A 500 5.55 -24.30 -14.92
C ALA A 500 4.58 -24.41 -16.10
N HIS A 501 3.27 -24.37 -15.85
CA HIS A 501 2.26 -24.33 -16.90
C HIS A 501 2.32 -23.04 -17.74
N LEU A 502 2.37 -21.86 -17.10
CA LEU A 502 2.53 -20.57 -17.79
C LEU A 502 3.71 -20.59 -18.78
N ILE A 503 4.89 -20.98 -18.29
CA ILE A 503 6.14 -21.02 -19.07
C ILE A 503 6.04 -22.04 -20.21
N LYS A 504 5.39 -23.19 -19.99
CA LYS A 504 5.15 -24.19 -21.04
C LYS A 504 4.27 -23.65 -22.17
N VAL A 505 3.16 -22.98 -21.85
CA VAL A 505 2.28 -22.37 -22.86
C VAL A 505 3.01 -21.25 -23.61
N ALA A 506 3.74 -20.39 -22.90
CA ALA A 506 4.53 -19.30 -23.50
C ALA A 506 5.64 -19.79 -24.47
N LYS A 507 6.31 -20.91 -24.14
CA LYS A 507 7.26 -21.56 -25.05
C LYS A 507 6.58 -22.14 -26.29
N GLN A 508 5.35 -22.64 -26.16
CA GLN A 508 4.59 -23.23 -27.27
C GLN A 508 3.98 -22.18 -28.21
N SER A 509 3.62 -21.01 -27.70
CA SER A 509 3.11 -19.89 -28.51
C SER A 509 4.21 -19.04 -29.16
N GLY A 510 5.45 -19.13 -28.66
CA GLY A 510 6.57 -18.29 -29.09
C GLY A 510 6.66 -16.94 -28.38
N ASP A 511 5.87 -16.71 -27.34
CA ASP A 511 5.94 -15.49 -26.51
C ASP A 511 7.14 -15.49 -25.53
N LEU A 512 7.87 -16.60 -25.42
CA LEU A 512 9.05 -16.73 -24.54
C LEU A 512 10.21 -17.46 -25.23
N GLU A 513 11.23 -16.69 -25.63
CA GLU A 513 12.53 -17.20 -26.06
C GLU A 513 13.47 -17.44 -24.86
N LEU A 514 14.35 -18.44 -24.98
CA LEU A 514 15.34 -18.78 -23.96
C LEU A 514 16.73 -18.30 -24.34
N TYR A 515 17.39 -17.66 -23.38
CA TYR A 515 18.70 -17.05 -23.53
C TYR A 515 19.56 -17.48 -22.33
N PRO A 516 20.39 -18.53 -22.47
CA PRO A 516 21.23 -19.03 -21.38
C PRO A 516 22.01 -17.93 -20.64
N GLU A 517 22.41 -16.88 -21.35
CA GLU A 517 23.10 -15.73 -20.75
C GLU A 517 22.29 -14.97 -19.69
N MET A 518 20.97 -14.95 -19.82
CA MET A 518 20.11 -14.34 -18.82
C MET A 518 19.97 -15.22 -17.60
N ALA A 519 20.14 -16.55 -17.73
CA ALA A 519 20.08 -17.45 -16.60
C ALA A 519 21.13 -17.11 -15.53
N PHE A 520 22.37 -16.91 -15.96
CA PHE A 520 23.46 -16.49 -15.08
C PHE A 520 23.23 -15.11 -14.46
N LEU A 521 22.80 -14.12 -15.26
CA LEU A 521 22.56 -12.77 -14.75
C LEU A 521 21.45 -12.75 -13.69
N TYR A 522 20.36 -13.49 -13.90
CA TYR A 522 19.30 -13.66 -12.92
C TYR A 522 19.77 -14.41 -11.66
N ALA A 523 20.56 -15.48 -11.81
CA ALA A 523 21.13 -16.21 -10.68
C ALA A 523 22.11 -15.34 -9.86
N ARG A 524 22.95 -14.53 -10.52
CA ARG A 524 23.87 -13.59 -9.86
C ARG A 524 23.11 -12.52 -9.07
N LEU A 525 22.06 -11.94 -9.66
CA LEU A 525 21.20 -10.97 -8.95
C LEU A 525 20.51 -11.62 -7.73
N ALA A 526 20.05 -12.87 -7.82
CA ALA A 526 19.49 -13.58 -6.68
C ALA A 526 20.54 -13.86 -5.58
N ALA A 527 21.76 -14.26 -5.98
CA ALA A 527 22.87 -14.51 -5.06
C ALA A 527 23.33 -13.24 -4.31
N GLU A 528 23.41 -12.10 -5.01
CA GLU A 528 23.68 -10.78 -4.39
C GLU A 528 22.62 -10.39 -3.35
N ARG A 529 21.40 -10.94 -3.45
CA ARG A 529 20.28 -10.73 -2.52
C ARG A 529 20.20 -11.83 -1.45
N GLY A 530 21.26 -12.60 -1.27
CA GLY A 530 21.40 -13.59 -0.20
C GLY A 530 20.63 -14.89 -0.41
N VAL A 531 20.34 -15.27 -1.67
CA VAL A 531 19.85 -16.63 -1.97
C VAL A 531 21.04 -17.57 -2.07
N ALA A 532 21.20 -18.47 -1.10
CA ALA A 532 22.35 -19.35 -0.92
C ALA A 532 22.50 -20.35 -2.08
N ALA A 533 21.42 -20.98 -2.53
CA ALA A 533 21.46 -21.92 -3.65
C ALA A 533 21.80 -21.22 -4.98
N ALA A 534 21.34 -19.98 -5.18
CA ALA A 534 21.74 -19.17 -6.33
C ALA A 534 23.22 -18.79 -6.26
N CYS A 535 23.72 -18.49 -5.06
CA CYS A 535 25.14 -18.23 -4.80
C CYS A 535 26.01 -19.45 -5.11
N ALA A 536 25.59 -20.65 -4.70
CA ALA A 536 26.27 -21.91 -5.02
C ALA A 536 26.27 -22.23 -6.54
N ALA A 537 25.18 -21.93 -7.24
CA ALA A 537 25.08 -22.07 -8.70
C ALA A 537 26.04 -21.11 -9.43
N VAL A 538 26.08 -19.85 -9.01
CA VAL A 538 26.98 -18.82 -9.55
C VAL A 538 28.44 -19.17 -9.25
N ALA A 539 28.75 -19.68 -8.05
CA ALA A 539 30.08 -20.17 -7.70
C ALA A 539 30.50 -21.35 -8.59
N HIS A 540 29.60 -22.30 -8.86
CA HIS A 540 29.87 -23.43 -9.76
C HIS A 540 30.15 -22.97 -11.19
N ALA A 541 29.40 -21.96 -11.65
CA ALA A 541 29.55 -21.39 -12.97
C ALA A 541 30.88 -20.64 -13.14
N TYR A 542 31.32 -19.89 -12.11
CA TYR A 542 32.68 -19.34 -12.07
C TYR A 542 33.76 -20.42 -12.03
N ALA A 543 33.58 -21.50 -11.25
CA ALA A 543 34.57 -22.56 -11.10
C ALA A 543 34.80 -23.38 -12.39
N THR A 544 33.76 -23.55 -13.21
CA THR A 544 33.78 -24.51 -14.34
C THR A 544 33.61 -23.88 -15.71
N GLY A 545 33.15 -22.62 -15.79
CA GLY A 545 32.65 -22.01 -17.02
C GLY A 545 31.30 -22.56 -17.50
N LEU A 546 30.74 -23.58 -16.85
CA LEU A 546 29.49 -24.23 -17.24
C LEU A 546 28.27 -23.53 -16.64
N GLY A 547 27.10 -23.64 -17.30
CA GLY A 547 25.84 -23.07 -16.80
C GLY A 547 25.70 -21.55 -17.02
N LEU A 548 26.69 -20.89 -17.62
CA LEU A 548 26.66 -19.47 -17.95
C LEU A 548 25.86 -19.14 -19.21
N GLY A 549 25.81 -20.08 -20.17
CA GLY A 549 25.59 -19.78 -21.57
C GLY A 549 26.91 -19.58 -22.32
N GLU A 550 26.94 -19.88 -23.62
CA GLU A 550 28.14 -19.73 -24.44
C GLU A 550 28.57 -18.25 -24.53
N GLY A 551 29.83 -17.96 -24.20
CA GLY A 551 30.46 -16.66 -24.47
C GLY A 551 30.30 -15.56 -23.41
N ILE A 552 30.01 -15.87 -22.14
CA ILE A 552 29.96 -14.86 -21.05
C ILE A 552 31.24 -14.73 -20.25
N LEU A 553 31.88 -15.85 -19.91
CA LEU A 553 33.24 -15.86 -19.41
C LEU A 553 34.13 -16.43 -20.50
N GLU A 554 35.25 -15.77 -20.75
CA GLU A 554 36.27 -16.25 -21.67
C GLU A 554 36.99 -17.48 -21.09
N GLU A 555 37.22 -17.48 -19.76
CA GLU A 555 37.85 -18.58 -19.00
C GLU A 555 37.19 -18.73 -17.60
N PRO A 556 37.32 -19.89 -16.92
CA PRO A 556 36.90 -20.06 -15.52
C PRO A 556 37.61 -19.08 -14.57
N GLN A 557 36.93 -18.67 -13.50
CA GLN A 557 37.42 -17.66 -12.54
C GLN A 557 37.39 -18.19 -11.09
N PRO A 558 38.37 -19.05 -10.71
CA PRO A 558 38.41 -19.72 -9.41
C PRO A 558 38.35 -18.76 -8.21
N SER A 559 39.01 -17.60 -8.30
CA SER A 559 38.99 -16.55 -7.29
C SER A 559 37.57 -16.08 -6.93
N LYS A 560 36.71 -15.84 -7.93
CA LYS A 560 35.30 -15.47 -7.74
C LYS A 560 34.45 -16.65 -7.25
N ALA A 561 34.76 -17.87 -7.70
CA ALA A 561 34.10 -19.06 -7.19
C ALA A 561 34.33 -19.26 -5.68
N VAL A 562 35.57 -19.07 -5.21
CA VAL A 562 35.93 -19.10 -3.79
C VAL A 562 35.18 -18.03 -2.99
N GLU A 563 35.08 -16.80 -3.49
CA GLU A 563 34.31 -15.73 -2.83
C GLU A 563 32.85 -16.14 -2.64
N MET A 564 32.20 -16.64 -3.70
CA MET A 564 30.79 -17.02 -3.68
C MET A 564 30.55 -18.26 -2.79
N TYR A 565 31.40 -19.29 -2.84
CA TYR A 565 31.27 -20.43 -1.93
C TYR A 565 31.47 -20.06 -0.45
N LYS A 566 32.34 -19.10 -0.14
CA LYS A 566 32.48 -18.56 1.23
C LYS A 566 31.20 -17.85 1.70
N ARG A 567 30.51 -17.12 0.82
CA ARG A 567 29.19 -16.51 1.14
C ARG A 567 28.12 -17.57 1.45
N VAL A 568 28.12 -18.71 0.73
CA VAL A 568 27.20 -19.84 1.03
C VAL A 568 27.41 -20.34 2.45
N LEU A 569 28.66 -20.66 2.84
CA LEU A 569 28.98 -21.14 4.19
C LEU A 569 28.60 -20.16 5.31
N GLN A 570 28.78 -18.85 5.07
CA GLN A 570 28.35 -17.81 6.00
C GLN A 570 26.82 -17.79 6.18
N SER A 571 26.07 -17.96 5.09
CA SER A 571 24.60 -17.98 5.16
C SER A 571 24.04 -19.20 5.88
N THR A 572 24.62 -20.40 5.68
CA THR A 572 24.17 -21.62 6.36
C THR A 572 24.50 -21.58 7.86
N GLN A 573 25.70 -21.11 8.24
CA GLN A 573 26.08 -20.96 9.66
C GLN A 573 25.15 -20.02 10.43
N GLN A 574 24.60 -18.99 9.80
CA GLN A 574 23.61 -18.11 10.42
C GLN A 574 22.25 -18.78 10.61
N ALA A 575 21.85 -19.69 9.71
CA ALA A 575 20.64 -20.48 9.86
C ALA A 575 20.76 -21.52 10.99
N ASP A 576 21.86 -22.28 11.03
CA ASP A 576 22.13 -23.27 12.08
C ASP A 576 22.17 -22.63 13.48
N ALA A 577 22.73 -21.42 13.58
CA ALA A 577 22.75 -20.62 14.82
C ALA A 577 21.37 -20.08 15.24
N GLN A 578 20.42 -19.96 14.31
CA GLN A 578 19.05 -19.56 14.60
C GLN A 578 18.18 -20.76 15.02
N ASP A 579 18.25 -21.89 14.31
CA ASP A 579 17.50 -23.11 14.67
C ASP A 579 17.93 -23.65 16.04
N SER A 580 19.23 -23.67 16.35
CA SER A 580 19.75 -24.05 17.67
C SER A 580 19.33 -23.12 18.82
N SER A 581 18.72 -21.97 18.53
CA SER A 581 18.12 -21.06 19.52
C SER A 581 16.60 -21.22 19.67
N PHE A 582 15.97 -22.13 18.90
CA PHE A 582 14.52 -22.26 18.79
C PHE A 582 13.94 -23.56 19.37
N GLU A 583 14.78 -24.48 19.89
CA GLU A 583 14.30 -25.76 20.46
C GLU A 583 13.63 -25.64 21.85
N ASP A 584 13.73 -24.48 22.52
CA ASP A 584 13.12 -24.22 23.84
C ASP A 584 11.88 -23.29 23.76
N GLU A 585 10.91 -23.59 22.90
CA GLU A 585 9.48 -23.45 23.26
C GLU A 585 8.52 -24.15 22.26
N ASN A 586 7.60 -24.95 22.80
CA ASN A 586 6.48 -25.67 22.13
C ASN A 586 6.77 -27.07 21.55
N CYS A 587 6.94 -28.06 22.44
CA CYS A 587 6.34 -29.37 22.19
C CYS A 587 5.71 -29.99 23.45
N LEU A 588 4.37 -30.05 23.44
CA LEU A 588 3.50 -30.96 24.20
C LEU A 588 3.69 -31.06 25.73
N ASP A 589 2.81 -30.36 26.46
CA ASP A 589 1.99 -31.11 27.42
C ASP A 589 0.55 -30.56 27.52
N GLY A 590 -0.41 -31.45 27.77
CA GLY A 590 -1.83 -31.15 27.67
C GLY A 590 -2.47 -30.72 28.98
N THR A 591 -2.36 -29.45 29.39
CA THR A 591 -3.35 -28.83 30.33
C THR A 591 -3.34 -27.30 30.31
N THR A 592 -4.55 -26.71 30.33
CA THR A 592 -4.89 -25.35 30.81
C THR A 592 -4.08 -24.11 30.37
N SER A 593 -4.70 -23.35 29.45
CA SER A 593 -4.70 -21.87 29.40
C SER A 593 -3.39 -21.08 29.28
N SER A 594 -2.96 -20.88 28.03
CA SER A 594 -2.30 -19.67 27.53
C SER A 594 -2.78 -19.43 26.07
N GLY A 595 -2.95 -18.23 25.53
CA GLY A 595 -3.00 -16.89 26.12
C GLY A 595 -2.99 -15.87 24.97
N PRO A 596 -4.12 -15.21 24.59
CA PRO A 596 -4.16 -14.36 23.39
C PRO A 596 -3.40 -13.02 23.53
N GLU A 597 -2.63 -12.80 24.59
CA GLU A 597 -1.97 -11.51 24.86
C GLU A 597 -0.66 -11.35 24.09
N VAL A 598 0.18 -12.39 23.98
CA VAL A 598 1.53 -12.28 23.36
C VAL A 598 1.44 -11.88 21.87
N GLN A 599 0.55 -12.51 21.10
CA GLN A 599 0.34 -12.17 19.68
C GLN A 599 -0.21 -10.75 19.50
N ASN A 600 -1.11 -10.30 20.38
CA ASN A 600 -1.68 -8.95 20.30
C ASN A 600 -0.63 -7.87 20.64
N LEU A 601 0.25 -8.10 21.62
CA LEU A 601 1.33 -7.18 21.96
C LEU A 601 2.28 -6.93 20.78
N THR A 602 2.66 -7.98 20.06
CA THR A 602 3.53 -7.87 18.86
C THR A 602 2.83 -7.13 17.72
N LEU A 603 1.54 -7.40 17.48
CA LEU A 603 0.74 -6.72 16.46
C LEU A 603 0.55 -5.23 16.78
N ASP A 604 0.23 -4.88 18.03
CA ASP A 604 0.09 -3.48 18.44
C ASP A 604 1.44 -2.72 18.42
N ALA A 605 2.56 -3.37 18.73
CA ALA A 605 3.90 -2.78 18.61
C ALA A 605 4.23 -2.43 17.14
N LYS A 606 4.13 -3.39 16.21
CA LYS A 606 4.31 -3.16 14.76
C LYS A 606 3.37 -2.07 14.23
N ARG A 607 2.14 -2.05 14.72
CA ARG A 607 1.13 -1.05 14.37
C ARG A 607 1.53 0.34 14.86
N GLN A 608 1.93 0.50 16.13
CA GLN A 608 2.43 1.76 16.66
C GLN A 608 3.68 2.24 15.91
N GLN A 609 4.62 1.35 15.60
CA GLN A 609 5.82 1.65 14.79
C GLN A 609 5.44 2.22 13.41
N THR A 610 4.47 1.60 12.72
CA THR A 610 3.94 2.10 11.44
C THR A 610 3.33 3.50 11.58
N LEU A 611 2.50 3.73 12.61
CA LEU A 611 1.80 5.01 12.83
C LEU A 611 2.79 6.13 13.22
N ALA A 612 3.79 5.81 14.06
CA ALA A 612 4.87 6.72 14.40
C ALA A 612 5.71 7.07 13.16
N TRP A 613 6.02 6.08 12.32
CA TRP A 613 6.77 6.28 11.09
C TRP A 613 6.00 7.14 10.07
N ALA A 614 4.74 6.81 9.75
CA ALA A 614 3.89 7.60 8.86
C ALA A 614 3.70 9.06 9.34
N SER A 615 3.71 9.29 10.66
CA SER A 615 3.68 10.65 11.22
C SER A 615 4.95 11.46 10.98
N ARG A 616 6.13 10.81 10.92
CA ARG A 616 7.41 11.44 10.58
C ARG A 616 7.48 11.77 9.10
N SER A 617 7.13 10.82 8.24
CA SER A 617 7.24 10.96 6.77
C SER A 617 6.33 12.03 6.16
N ALA A 618 5.26 12.42 6.85
CA ALA A 618 4.41 13.55 6.46
C ALA A 618 5.01 14.95 6.75
N CYS A 619 6.23 15.02 7.33
CA CYS A 619 6.85 16.26 7.81
C CYS A 619 8.31 16.40 7.30
N ASN A 620 8.52 17.10 6.18
CA ASN A 620 9.85 17.50 5.69
C ASN A 620 10.10 19.02 5.84
N GLU A 621 11.36 19.40 6.00
CA GLU A 621 11.76 20.76 6.44
C GLU A 621 11.55 21.86 5.39
N SER A 622 11.42 21.50 4.11
CA SER A 622 11.35 22.45 2.98
C SER A 622 9.94 22.98 2.66
N GLY A 623 8.92 22.58 3.42
CA GLY A 623 7.54 23.06 3.25
C GLY A 623 6.78 22.51 2.02
N ARG A 624 7.46 21.86 1.06
CA ARG A 624 6.82 21.04 0.02
C ARG A 624 6.56 19.63 0.57
N ARG A 625 5.33 19.39 1.03
CA ARG A 625 4.85 18.10 1.55
C ARG A 625 4.64 17.07 0.43
N THR A 626 5.73 16.50 -0.06
CA THR A 626 5.74 15.30 -0.90
C THR A 626 5.92 14.06 -0.04
N VAL A 627 5.27 12.94 -0.37
CA VAL A 627 5.68 11.64 0.19
C VAL A 627 7.07 11.36 -0.33
N ALA A 628 8.05 11.23 0.55
CA ALA A 628 9.40 10.84 0.16
C ALA A 628 9.38 9.34 -0.18
N VAL A 629 9.28 9.01 -1.46
CA VAL A 629 9.38 7.63 -1.95
C VAL A 629 10.85 7.23 -1.97
N ALA A 630 11.40 6.98 -0.78
CA ALA A 630 12.64 6.20 -0.66
C ALA A 630 12.35 4.76 -1.12
N GLN A 631 13.30 4.13 -1.81
CA GLN A 631 13.27 2.69 -1.96
C GLN A 631 13.57 2.05 -0.60
N VAL A 632 12.75 1.08 -0.21
CA VAL A 632 12.82 0.47 1.12
C VAL A 632 12.82 -1.05 1.02
N SER A 633 13.71 -1.66 1.81
CA SER A 633 13.90 -3.10 1.88
C SER A 633 12.84 -3.78 2.73
N ILE A 634 12.30 -4.89 2.23
CA ILE A 634 11.47 -5.79 3.04
C ILE A 634 12.27 -6.44 4.20
N GLN A 635 13.60 -6.43 4.13
CA GLN A 635 14.50 -6.99 5.16
C GLN A 635 14.65 -6.07 6.38
N ASP A 636 14.31 -4.79 6.25
CA ASP A 636 14.57 -3.77 7.27
C ASP A 636 13.35 -3.59 8.17
N GLU A 637 13.37 -4.22 9.36
CA GLU A 637 12.25 -4.16 10.33
C GLU A 637 11.90 -2.75 10.80
N ASP A 638 12.87 -1.84 10.84
CA ASP A 638 12.65 -0.45 11.24
C ASP A 638 11.92 0.37 10.17
N LYS A 639 11.98 -0.06 8.91
CA LYS A 639 11.34 0.62 7.76
C LYS A 639 10.10 -0.10 7.22
N VAL A 640 10.03 -1.44 7.28
CA VAL A 640 8.86 -2.25 6.89
C VAL A 640 8.60 -3.35 7.93
N PRO A 641 7.61 -3.19 8.83
CA PRO A 641 7.43 -4.08 9.98
C PRO A 641 6.66 -5.39 9.65
N VAL A 642 7.11 -6.12 8.61
CA VAL A 642 6.65 -7.49 8.31
C VAL A 642 7.22 -8.51 9.29
N SER A 643 6.61 -9.70 9.38
CA SER A 643 7.06 -10.81 10.24
C SER A 643 8.29 -11.54 9.70
N ASN A 644 9.11 -12.10 10.60
CA ASN A 644 10.21 -12.98 10.22
C ASN A 644 9.72 -14.26 9.54
N LEU A 645 8.53 -14.77 9.89
CA LEU A 645 7.88 -15.87 9.17
C LEU A 645 7.62 -15.51 7.70
N PHE A 646 7.14 -14.29 7.42
CA PHE A 646 6.94 -13.83 6.04
C PHE A 646 8.26 -13.68 5.27
N ARG A 647 9.30 -13.10 5.90
CA ARG A 647 10.65 -13.00 5.28
C ARG A 647 11.23 -14.39 4.98
N SER A 648 11.15 -15.30 5.93
CA SER A 648 11.62 -16.69 5.80
C SER A 648 10.86 -17.43 4.70
N ALA A 649 9.53 -17.31 4.63
CA ALA A 649 8.73 -17.93 3.57
C ALA A 649 9.10 -17.41 2.15
N MET A 650 9.34 -16.10 2.01
CA MET A 650 9.78 -15.52 0.73
C MET A 650 11.19 -15.98 0.34
N LEU A 651 12.12 -16.05 1.30
CA LEU A 651 13.47 -16.55 1.06
C LEU A 651 13.46 -18.04 0.71
N CYS A 652 12.74 -18.87 1.48
CA CYS A 652 12.60 -20.31 1.26
C CYS A 652 12.03 -20.61 -0.15
N THR A 653 11.02 -19.86 -0.59
CA THR A 653 10.49 -19.98 -1.96
C THR A 653 11.56 -19.65 -3.03
N ALA A 654 12.43 -18.67 -2.78
CA ALA A 654 13.53 -18.33 -3.69
C ALA A 654 14.66 -19.37 -3.66
N GLU A 655 14.95 -19.98 -2.50
CA GLU A 655 15.88 -21.11 -2.37
C GLU A 655 15.37 -22.34 -3.12
N ASP A 656 14.10 -22.71 -2.95
CA ASP A 656 13.50 -23.88 -3.62
C ASP A 656 13.57 -23.77 -5.15
N GLU A 657 13.28 -22.58 -5.70
CA GLU A 657 13.49 -22.32 -7.13
C GLU A 657 15.00 -22.36 -7.48
N ALA A 658 15.90 -21.80 -6.67
CA ALA A 658 17.33 -21.80 -6.98
C ALA A 658 18.02 -23.18 -6.87
N ARG A 659 17.61 -24.08 -5.96
CA ARG A 659 18.22 -25.40 -5.72
C ARG A 659 18.25 -26.33 -6.93
N GLY A 660 17.38 -26.11 -7.92
CA GLY A 660 17.39 -26.90 -9.17
C GLY A 660 18.37 -26.38 -10.23
N LEU A 661 19.03 -25.24 -10.02
CA LEU A 661 20.05 -24.74 -10.94
C LEU A 661 21.32 -25.63 -10.92
N PRO A 662 22.08 -25.72 -12.02
CA PRO A 662 23.33 -26.47 -12.05
C PRO A 662 24.30 -26.03 -10.95
N GLY A 663 24.76 -26.98 -10.13
CA GLY A 663 25.73 -26.73 -9.06
C GLY A 663 25.21 -26.06 -7.79
N ALA A 664 23.90 -25.77 -7.71
CA ALA A 664 23.22 -25.03 -6.63
C ALA A 664 23.16 -25.70 -5.24
N SER A 665 24.02 -26.69 -4.98
CA SER A 665 24.07 -27.38 -3.70
C SER A 665 24.61 -26.47 -2.61
N VAL A 666 23.86 -26.37 -1.52
CA VAL A 666 24.19 -25.62 -0.29
C VAL A 666 24.67 -26.54 0.84
N GLU A 667 24.76 -27.85 0.58
CA GLU A 667 25.21 -28.84 1.54
C GLU A 667 26.65 -28.53 1.99
N ARG A 668 26.85 -28.29 3.30
CA ARG A 668 28.13 -27.80 3.85
C ARG A 668 29.34 -28.61 3.35
N TYR A 669 29.24 -29.94 3.37
CA TYR A 669 30.33 -30.84 2.93
C TYR A 669 30.64 -30.73 1.42
N GLU A 670 29.65 -30.50 0.56
CA GLU A 670 29.90 -30.32 -0.88
C GLU A 670 30.51 -28.95 -1.18
N VAL A 671 30.09 -27.90 -0.45
CA VAL A 671 30.65 -26.55 -0.60
C VAL A 671 32.11 -26.51 -0.14
N LEU A 672 32.42 -27.12 1.00
CA LEU A 672 33.79 -27.25 1.51
C LEU A 672 34.68 -28.07 0.57
N ALA A 673 34.21 -29.21 0.07
CA ALA A 673 34.97 -30.02 -0.88
C ALA A 673 35.28 -29.27 -2.20
N LYS A 674 34.35 -28.44 -2.70
CA LYS A 674 34.60 -27.58 -3.86
C LYS A 674 35.60 -26.47 -3.57
N LEU A 675 35.59 -25.89 -2.36
CA LEU A 675 36.64 -24.96 -1.94
C LEU A 675 38.00 -25.64 -1.88
N GLY A 676 38.09 -26.84 -1.30
CA GLY A 676 39.32 -27.64 -1.28
C GLY A 676 39.87 -27.90 -2.68
N GLN A 677 39.00 -28.31 -3.62
CA GLN A 677 39.37 -28.52 -5.01
C GLN A 677 39.89 -27.24 -5.69
N LEU A 678 39.23 -26.10 -5.49
CA LEU A 678 39.67 -24.81 -6.06
C LEU A 678 41.04 -24.38 -5.55
N PHE A 679 41.34 -24.56 -4.26
CA PHE A 679 42.67 -24.27 -3.70
C PHE A 679 43.74 -25.28 -4.10
N MET A 680 43.37 -26.54 -4.38
CA MET A 680 44.29 -27.56 -4.89
C MET A 680 44.66 -27.33 -6.37
N GLU A 681 43.70 -26.88 -7.19
CA GLU A 681 43.90 -26.65 -8.64
C GLU A 681 44.47 -25.25 -8.95
N GLY A 682 44.08 -24.22 -8.21
CA GLY A 682 44.44 -22.82 -8.48
C GLY A 682 43.81 -22.25 -9.76
N GLY A 683 44.31 -21.11 -10.24
CA GLY A 683 43.94 -20.52 -11.53
C GLY A 683 43.85 -18.99 -11.51
N GLU A 684 42.97 -18.39 -12.33
CA GLU A 684 42.90 -16.93 -12.46
C GLU A 684 42.58 -16.23 -11.12
N GLY A 685 43.58 -15.52 -10.59
CA GLY A 685 43.50 -14.79 -9.32
C GLY A 685 43.48 -15.67 -8.06
N LEU A 686 43.81 -16.96 -8.17
CA LEU A 686 43.85 -17.91 -7.06
C LEU A 686 45.11 -18.76 -7.13
N ASP A 687 46.07 -18.51 -6.23
CA ASP A 687 47.26 -19.35 -6.10
C ASP A 687 46.89 -20.73 -5.53
N CYS A 688 47.63 -21.77 -5.91
CA CYS A 688 47.50 -23.10 -5.31
C CYS A 688 47.93 -23.04 -3.84
N ASP A 689 47.07 -23.51 -2.92
CA ASP A 689 47.36 -23.61 -1.49
C ASP A 689 46.89 -24.98 -0.99
N TYR A 690 47.80 -25.94 -1.01
CA TYR A 690 47.53 -27.31 -0.57
C TYR A 690 47.23 -27.41 0.94
N SER A 691 47.74 -26.48 1.75
CA SER A 691 47.44 -26.44 3.19
C SER A 691 46.00 -26.02 3.44
N GLN A 692 45.54 -24.98 2.72
CA GLN A 692 44.16 -24.53 2.77
C GLN A 692 43.20 -25.55 2.12
N ALA A 693 43.65 -26.26 1.08
CA ALA A 693 42.90 -27.34 0.46
C ALA A 693 42.68 -28.53 1.40
N ALA A 694 43.74 -29.02 2.05
CA ALA A 694 43.66 -30.10 3.04
C ALA A 694 42.70 -29.75 4.18
N ALA A 695 42.82 -28.54 4.75
CA ALA A 695 41.91 -28.07 5.80
C ALA A 695 40.43 -28.07 5.37
N TYR A 696 40.13 -27.65 4.13
CA TYR A 696 38.76 -27.71 3.60
C TYR A 696 38.27 -29.14 3.33
N PHE A 697 39.16 -30.07 2.95
CA PHE A 697 38.79 -31.47 2.79
C PHE A 697 38.53 -32.17 4.15
N ASN A 698 39.31 -31.88 5.20
CA ASN A 698 39.01 -32.35 6.56
C ASN A 698 37.63 -31.85 7.04
N GLU A 699 37.40 -30.53 6.98
CA GLU A 699 36.08 -29.96 7.36
C GLU A 699 34.93 -30.56 6.53
N ALA A 700 35.17 -30.85 5.24
CA ALA A 700 34.18 -31.52 4.39
C ALA A 700 33.91 -32.96 4.83
N ALA A 701 34.93 -33.68 5.26
CA ALA A 701 34.80 -35.04 5.79
C ALA A 701 33.98 -35.07 7.08
N GLU A 702 34.35 -34.25 8.07
CA GLU A 702 33.62 -34.10 9.34
C GLU A 702 32.14 -33.69 9.13
N ALA A 703 31.89 -32.74 8.21
CA ALA A 703 30.54 -32.33 7.85
C ALA A 703 29.75 -33.46 7.14
N ALA A 704 30.42 -34.29 6.33
CA ALA A 704 29.80 -35.44 5.67
C ALA A 704 29.47 -36.56 6.67
N GLU A 705 30.28 -36.78 7.71
CA GLU A 705 29.95 -37.72 8.80
C GLU A 705 28.74 -37.25 9.61
N THR A 706 28.72 -35.97 9.97
CA THR A 706 27.59 -35.33 10.64
C THR A 706 26.30 -35.46 9.82
N ALA A 707 26.39 -35.34 8.48
CA ALA A 707 25.28 -35.57 7.55
C ALA A 707 24.98 -37.06 7.24
N LEU A 708 25.59 -38.00 7.97
CA LEU A 708 25.46 -39.46 7.81
C LEU A 708 25.81 -39.96 6.39
N LYS A 709 26.84 -39.39 5.78
CA LYS A 709 27.39 -39.74 4.44
C LYS A 709 28.79 -40.38 4.55
N PRO A 710 28.98 -41.53 5.21
CA PRO A 710 30.32 -42.10 5.48
C PRO A 710 31.14 -42.37 4.20
N LYS A 711 30.50 -42.69 3.07
CA LYS A 711 31.20 -42.85 1.78
C LYS A 711 31.75 -41.54 1.20
N LEU A 712 31.13 -40.40 1.51
CA LEU A 712 31.64 -39.09 1.12
C LEU A 712 32.72 -38.62 2.10
N SER A 713 32.55 -38.86 3.41
CA SER A 713 33.61 -38.65 4.41
C SER A 713 34.92 -39.31 4.00
N MET A 714 34.90 -40.63 3.75
CA MET A 714 36.10 -41.37 3.32
C MET A 714 36.75 -40.77 2.07
N LYS A 715 35.94 -40.37 1.07
CA LYS A 715 36.44 -39.72 -0.15
C LYS A 715 37.11 -38.36 0.14
N TYR A 716 36.58 -37.60 1.10
CA TYR A 716 37.16 -36.30 1.46
C TYR A 716 38.44 -36.46 2.28
N PHE A 717 38.53 -37.45 3.18
CA PHE A 717 39.80 -37.84 3.82
C PHE A 717 40.85 -38.33 2.81
N GLU A 718 40.45 -39.04 1.75
CA GLU A 718 41.37 -39.42 0.65
C GLU A 718 41.91 -38.19 -0.11
N LEU A 719 41.08 -37.16 -0.31
CA LEU A 719 41.48 -35.90 -0.97
C LEU A 719 42.31 -34.98 -0.05
N GLU A 720 42.05 -35.00 1.25
CA GLU A 720 42.90 -34.36 2.27
C GLU A 720 44.31 -34.94 2.24
N ALA A 721 44.45 -36.26 2.40
CA ALA A 721 45.75 -36.92 2.36
C ALA A 721 46.48 -36.71 1.02
N GLN A 722 45.74 -36.61 -0.09
CA GLN A 722 46.30 -36.21 -1.38
C GLN A 722 46.86 -34.78 -1.33
N ALA A 723 46.10 -33.82 -0.80
CA ALA A 723 46.56 -32.43 -0.66
C ALA A 723 47.76 -32.31 0.30
N GLU A 724 47.75 -33.01 1.44
CA GLU A 724 48.89 -33.07 2.36
C GLU A 724 50.17 -33.58 1.68
N SER A 725 50.06 -34.63 0.84
CA SER A 725 51.19 -35.16 0.08
C SER A 725 51.78 -34.21 -0.98
N MET A 726 51.11 -33.08 -1.27
CA MET A 726 51.61 -32.00 -2.13
C MET A 726 52.23 -30.84 -1.33
N ILE A 727 52.17 -30.88 0.01
CA ILE A 727 52.85 -29.94 0.92
C ILE A 727 54.28 -30.41 1.22
N GLU A 728 54.50 -31.73 1.29
CA GLU A 728 55.78 -32.40 1.54
C GLU A 728 56.78 -32.34 0.36
#